data_AF-A0A212F0K8-F1
#
_entry.id   AF-A0A212F0K8-F1
#
_cell.length_a   1.000
_cell.length_b   1.000
_cell.length_c   1.000
_cell.angle_alpha   90.00
_cell.angle_beta   90.00
_cell.angle_gamma   90.00
#
_symmetry.space_group_name_H-M   'P 1'
#
loop_
_entity.id
_entity.type
_entity.pdbx_description
1 polymer ?
#
loop_
_entity_poly.entity_id
_entity_poly.type
_entity_poly.pdbx_seq_one_letter_code
_entity_poly.pdbx_strand_id
1 'polypeptide(L)'
;CNKTYYGDIGRTYELELHRPREDLVPYVCLLTITAAGGVHGDLVQILFDSFTLGRFTSFVEDGCPDGYMQIQEASRPQVGGSWCGTSWGPSIYYSETKSITLIIRLLHLSKEQNNYNFDFRMAYKVLRKEYATVRYGGTPPSERPFFKLRPMLYPVNISHGEDTNIGRTAKTPEYYLGDLISGTYCSRIYSDCDRKNCRLQSPNFPGVYPRNLTCYYAVRQHEVPQGKHALIVVKQPNGQLISIRSQKALYAPSQNDRETNGRELKFWQQCDEVQDYVTVYDGYTTRDPVILRFCGGGVSVPEAISSGPELLVEFTTSPFGTFLQPATSQSLHGFQLEVEVRFVDQQSPTYAKNKRACEFWIRGTGRGVLEHPQHSLPPNTTCLYHMQGIDTSGPSGRNIIYRRQFSAPRFRVWFSVLKFYVTNAINPNLPEDEYCGSHLNIWDGPMRISPGCSDIFCDKERSVQMSRATSAQSVIVGRPPTNATLIARFCRERAPRTCEHALLRRSRACARTESFLSKGDSLTLELKLTQGTALKPVFFKALYEFVDLHQDGEAWGRGPCSRRFASRSFPEAPPDPPVTFSSPRDVFLYGRGGAKNISCTYRFEANPGEVVRLRVWGVRNGGRLCRSVHSAHSPWYRCGGNPTAAVRIFERPWKDNGAGVPRDCLCSDVPDYEFTSTSAVAELKFDVVNMSAVDDFRSFGFEASVEFVRLSSVCDSTHRVFGASGELRLSYYPPMSEDDRCDFRPWLIDPAPGRYLYLQIQGSLIKEPELDNFTLQNNITVAPDLRHLCQTQNRIAVYAGGLSPIFICPRPPVEQEDDVVEVFSEGWTSEVDGLSRHVLAATPSLDRFDLEWPRSLSVELIAVETGSYYITWLELSRRHPSPRGGVFALSGECTHKCSSLDACIEPALWCDGVPQCPHGEDERLSQCSALMRLPAHYAAALLALTVLAVFAVIAVMRSCRRRRSAFQQRLKSLSSDTAIFDEKEVIC
;
A
#
# COMPACT_ATOMS: atom_id res chain seq x y z
N CYS A 1 -2.43 -77.27 -21.49
CA CYS A 1 -3.52 -76.43 -21.99
C CYS A 1 -4.82 -76.73 -21.27
N ASN A 2 -5.72 -75.76 -21.07
CA ASN A 2 -7.02 -75.87 -20.38
C ASN A 2 -6.91 -76.46 -18.97
N LYS A 3 -5.97 -75.93 -18.18
CA LYS A 3 -5.68 -76.39 -16.80
C LYS A 3 -5.66 -75.22 -15.83
N THR A 4 -6.04 -75.52 -14.59
CA THR A 4 -5.91 -74.62 -13.45
C THR A 4 -4.70 -75.03 -12.62
N TYR A 5 -3.86 -74.04 -12.29
CA TYR A 5 -2.61 -74.19 -11.58
C TYR A 5 -2.67 -73.47 -10.23
N TYR A 6 -2.06 -74.09 -9.22
CA TYR A 6 -1.88 -73.55 -7.88
C TYR A 6 -0.38 -73.52 -7.56
N GLY A 7 0.02 -72.75 -6.54
CA GLY A 7 1.40 -72.69 -6.09
C GLY A 7 1.50 -72.44 -4.60
N ASP A 8 2.67 -72.75 -4.04
CA ASP A 8 3.02 -72.42 -2.65
C ASP A 8 3.90 -71.17 -2.61
N ILE A 9 3.74 -70.35 -1.56
CA ILE A 9 4.58 -69.16 -1.35
C ILE A 9 6.05 -69.56 -1.24
N GLY A 10 6.93 -68.80 -1.90
CA GLY A 10 8.38 -69.02 -1.87
C GLY A 10 8.90 -70.01 -2.93
N ARG A 11 8.01 -70.59 -3.75
CA ARG A 11 8.36 -71.43 -4.90
C ARG A 11 8.02 -70.72 -6.22
N THR A 12 8.82 -71.00 -7.25
CA THR A 12 8.59 -70.57 -8.62
C THR A 12 8.32 -71.80 -9.48
N TYR A 13 7.31 -71.73 -10.35
CA TYR A 13 6.89 -72.82 -11.22
C TYR A 13 7.04 -72.39 -12.67
N GLU A 14 7.66 -73.24 -13.48
CA GLU A 14 7.87 -73.01 -14.91
C GLU A 14 6.82 -73.74 -15.76
N LEU A 15 6.38 -73.11 -16.83
CA LEU A 15 5.38 -73.63 -17.77
C LEU A 15 5.79 -73.26 -19.20
N GLU A 16 5.89 -74.28 -20.05
CA GLU A 16 6.13 -74.14 -21.48
C GLU A 16 4.92 -74.65 -22.26
N LEU A 17 4.48 -73.87 -23.25
CA LEU A 17 3.52 -74.33 -24.25
C LEU A 17 4.28 -74.71 -25.51
N HIS A 18 4.13 -75.96 -25.93
CA HIS A 18 4.69 -76.41 -27.21
C HIS A 18 3.87 -75.90 -28.38
N ARG A 19 4.56 -75.65 -29.50
CA ARG A 19 3.97 -75.21 -30.76
C ARG A 19 2.89 -76.20 -31.24
N PRO A 20 1.66 -75.73 -31.55
CA PRO A 20 0.62 -76.58 -32.12
C PRO A 20 0.97 -76.96 -33.56
N ARG A 21 0.47 -78.12 -34.02
CA ARG A 21 0.61 -78.56 -35.41
C ARG A 21 -0.24 -77.69 -36.34
N GLU A 22 0.17 -77.55 -37.61
CA GLU A 22 -0.52 -76.67 -38.58
C GLU A 22 -1.98 -77.07 -38.84
N ASP A 23 -2.31 -78.35 -38.75
CA ASP A 23 -3.66 -78.91 -38.91
C ASP A 23 -4.60 -78.63 -37.72
N LEU A 24 -4.07 -78.13 -36.59
CA LEU A 24 -4.81 -77.90 -35.35
C LEU A 24 -5.04 -76.40 -35.06
N VAL A 25 -4.95 -75.56 -36.08
CA VAL A 25 -5.21 -74.11 -36.03
C VAL A 25 -6.62 -73.81 -36.59
N PRO A 26 -7.45 -72.95 -35.96
CA PRO A 26 -7.16 -72.06 -34.84
C PRO A 26 -6.96 -72.80 -33.51
N TYR A 27 -5.84 -72.51 -32.85
CA TYR A 27 -5.47 -73.11 -31.57
C TYR A 27 -5.87 -72.16 -30.44
N VAL A 28 -6.69 -72.65 -29.51
CA VAL A 28 -7.13 -71.88 -28.33
C VAL A 28 -6.67 -72.59 -27.06
N CYS A 29 -5.97 -71.85 -26.20
CA CYS A 29 -5.47 -72.38 -24.96
C CYS A 29 -5.75 -71.49 -23.76
N LEU A 30 -6.37 -72.06 -22.72
CA LEU A 30 -6.65 -71.39 -21.46
C LEU A 30 -5.73 -71.91 -20.36
N LEU A 31 -5.02 -71.01 -19.69
CA LEU A 31 -4.22 -71.31 -18.50
C LEU A 31 -4.75 -70.49 -17.34
N THR A 32 -5.30 -71.13 -16.31
CA THR A 32 -5.81 -70.44 -15.12
C THR A 32 -4.84 -70.63 -13.96
N ILE A 33 -4.48 -69.57 -13.25
CA ILE A 33 -3.62 -69.63 -12.06
C ILE A 33 -4.36 -68.99 -10.91
N THR A 34 -4.43 -69.69 -9.76
CA THR A 34 -5.22 -69.25 -8.60
C THR A 34 -4.39 -69.24 -7.33
N ALA A 35 -4.31 -68.07 -6.69
CA ALA A 35 -3.79 -67.82 -5.35
C ALA A 35 -4.93 -67.93 -4.33
N ALA A 36 -5.06 -69.11 -3.70
CA ALA A 36 -6.22 -69.46 -2.87
C ALA A 36 -6.19 -68.86 -1.44
N GLY A 37 -5.17 -68.07 -1.09
CA GLY A 37 -4.95 -67.54 0.25
C GLY A 37 -4.09 -68.45 1.13
N GLY A 38 -3.60 -67.90 2.26
CA GLY A 38 -2.82 -68.67 3.25
C GLY A 38 -1.45 -69.10 2.72
N VAL A 39 -1.23 -70.41 2.58
CA VAL A 39 0.02 -70.97 2.00
C VAL A 39 0.08 -70.81 0.47
N HIS A 40 -1.06 -70.56 -0.17
CA HIS A 40 -1.17 -70.38 -1.62
C HIS A 40 -1.12 -68.91 -2.08
N GLY A 41 -0.73 -68.00 -1.19
CA GLY A 41 -0.59 -66.57 -1.48
C GLY A 41 -1.90 -65.85 -1.77
N ASP A 42 -1.82 -64.53 -1.92
CA ASP A 42 -2.95 -63.64 -2.20
C ASP A 42 -2.92 -63.10 -3.63
N LEU A 43 -1.72 -63.00 -4.21
CA LEU A 43 -1.44 -62.40 -5.51
C LEU A 43 -0.64 -63.38 -6.37
N VAL A 44 -0.79 -63.29 -7.68
CA VAL A 44 -0.03 -64.07 -8.66
C VAL A 44 0.94 -63.12 -9.36
N GLN A 45 2.22 -63.51 -9.41
CA GLN A 45 3.20 -62.90 -10.30
C GLN A 45 3.47 -63.87 -11.45
N ILE A 46 3.32 -63.41 -12.69
CA ILE A 46 3.78 -64.11 -13.90
C ILE A 46 5.02 -63.40 -14.42
N LEU A 47 6.01 -64.19 -14.83
CA LEU A 47 7.18 -63.80 -15.59
C LEU A 47 7.09 -64.49 -16.95
N PHE A 48 7.13 -63.71 -18.04
CA PHE A 48 7.21 -64.26 -19.39
C PHE A 48 8.69 -64.35 -19.79
N ASP A 49 9.24 -65.56 -19.82
CA ASP A 49 10.66 -65.82 -20.11
C ASP A 49 10.93 -65.77 -21.62
N SER A 50 10.05 -66.40 -22.42
CA SER A 50 10.02 -66.24 -23.87
C SER A 50 8.58 -66.08 -24.35
N PHE A 51 8.37 -65.06 -25.20
CA PHE A 51 7.05 -64.77 -25.76
C PHE A 51 7.20 -64.43 -27.24
N THR A 52 6.78 -65.34 -28.10
CA THR A 52 6.60 -65.11 -29.53
C THR A 52 5.24 -65.66 -29.92
N LEU A 53 4.30 -64.77 -30.25
CA LEU A 53 2.96 -65.14 -30.70
C LEU A 53 2.58 -64.31 -31.93
N GLY A 54 2.70 -64.90 -33.12
CA GLY A 54 2.33 -64.22 -34.38
C GLY A 54 3.12 -62.94 -34.64
N ARG A 55 2.71 -62.16 -35.65
CA ARG A 55 3.29 -60.85 -35.96
C ARG A 55 2.53 -59.71 -35.27
N PHE A 56 3.26 -58.69 -34.83
CA PHE A 56 2.71 -57.41 -34.37
C PHE A 56 2.82 -56.36 -35.47
N THR A 57 1.72 -55.70 -35.84
CA THR A 57 1.64 -54.75 -36.97
C THR A 57 1.38 -53.31 -36.53
N SER A 58 0.52 -53.10 -35.54
CA SER A 58 0.03 -51.78 -35.11
C SER A 58 -0.49 -51.81 -33.68
N PHE A 59 -0.49 -50.65 -33.01
CA PHE A 59 -1.07 -50.48 -31.67
C PHE A 59 -2.59 -50.23 -31.69
N VAL A 60 -3.14 -49.77 -32.83
CA VAL A 60 -4.49 -49.19 -32.89
C VAL A 60 -5.46 -50.08 -33.69
N GLU A 61 -5.13 -50.41 -34.94
CA GLU A 61 -6.01 -51.18 -35.84
C GLU A 61 -5.32 -52.48 -36.31
N ASP A 62 -6.05 -53.60 -36.28
CA ASP A 62 -5.64 -54.94 -36.72
C ASP A 62 -4.20 -55.33 -36.32
N GLY A 63 -3.85 -55.05 -35.06
CA GLY A 63 -2.48 -55.13 -34.55
C GLY A 63 -1.89 -56.54 -34.43
N CYS A 64 -2.75 -57.55 -34.32
CA CYS A 64 -2.39 -58.95 -34.07
C CYS A 64 -3.13 -59.91 -35.01
N PRO A 65 -2.79 -59.95 -36.32
CA PRO A 65 -3.54 -60.72 -37.32
C PRO A 65 -3.36 -62.23 -37.21
N ASP A 66 -2.18 -62.71 -36.80
CA ASP A 66 -1.85 -64.14 -36.82
C ASP A 66 -2.25 -64.87 -35.52
N GLY A 67 -2.44 -64.14 -34.43
CA GLY A 67 -2.71 -64.68 -33.11
C GLY A 67 -2.38 -63.69 -31.99
N TYR A 68 -2.93 -63.92 -30.81
CA TYR A 68 -2.80 -63.04 -29.65
C TYR A 68 -2.97 -63.78 -28.33
N MET A 69 -2.44 -63.17 -27.26
CA MET A 69 -2.73 -63.52 -25.87
C MET A 69 -3.60 -62.43 -25.22
N GLN A 70 -4.62 -62.85 -24.49
CA GLN A 70 -5.40 -61.99 -23.59
C GLN A 70 -5.24 -62.46 -22.15
N ILE A 71 -5.33 -61.53 -21.22
CA ILE A 71 -5.25 -61.82 -19.78
C ILE A 71 -6.58 -61.39 -19.15
N GLN A 72 -7.25 -62.32 -18.48
CA GLN A 72 -8.49 -62.06 -17.76
C GLN A 72 -8.28 -62.29 -16.27
N GLU A 73 -8.72 -61.35 -15.45
CA GLU A 73 -8.74 -61.49 -14.00
C GLU A 73 -10.13 -61.87 -13.49
N ALA A 74 -10.19 -62.77 -12.51
CA ALA A 74 -11.45 -63.14 -11.87
C ALA A 74 -12.06 -61.93 -11.17
N SER A 75 -13.39 -61.82 -11.13
CA SER A 75 -14.12 -60.67 -10.54
C SER A 75 -13.86 -59.31 -11.19
N ARG A 76 -13.27 -59.27 -12.40
CA ARG A 76 -13.14 -58.07 -13.23
C ARG A 76 -13.86 -58.25 -14.57
N PRO A 77 -14.39 -57.18 -15.18
CA PRO A 77 -14.93 -57.25 -16.53
C PRO A 77 -13.84 -57.66 -17.54
N GLN A 78 -14.23 -58.30 -18.64
CA GLN A 78 -13.29 -58.67 -19.70
C GLN A 78 -12.78 -57.42 -20.43
N VAL A 79 -11.46 -57.35 -20.61
CA VAL A 79 -10.79 -56.32 -21.42
C VAL A 79 -10.45 -56.90 -22.79
N GLY A 80 -10.79 -56.19 -23.86
CA GLY A 80 -10.62 -56.66 -25.25
C GLY A 80 -9.21 -56.52 -25.80
N GLY A 81 -8.21 -56.35 -24.94
CA GLY A 81 -6.83 -56.07 -25.33
C GLY A 81 -6.03 -57.31 -25.67
N SER A 82 -5.11 -57.18 -26.63
CA SER A 82 -4.38 -58.32 -27.21
C SER A 82 -2.88 -58.08 -27.27
N TRP A 83 -2.11 -59.11 -26.90
CA TRP A 83 -0.64 -59.11 -26.96
C TRP A 83 -0.13 -60.07 -28.04
N CYS A 84 0.79 -59.62 -28.90
CA CYS A 84 1.39 -60.44 -29.95
C CYS A 84 2.80 -59.93 -30.34
N GLY A 85 3.46 -60.62 -31.27
CA GLY A 85 4.83 -60.36 -31.68
C GLY A 85 5.86 -61.11 -30.82
N THR A 86 7.12 -60.74 -31.00
CA THR A 86 8.30 -61.36 -30.36
C THR A 86 8.84 -60.47 -29.23
N SER A 87 9.10 -61.04 -28.05
CA SER A 87 9.79 -60.39 -26.93
C SER A 87 11.29 -60.71 -26.94
N TRP A 88 12.12 -59.76 -26.51
CA TRP A 88 13.58 -59.91 -26.43
C TRP A 88 14.08 -59.85 -24.97
N GLY A 89 13.18 -59.95 -23.99
CA GLY A 89 13.49 -59.88 -22.57
C GLY A 89 12.29 -60.22 -21.67
N PRO A 90 12.54 -60.44 -20.36
CA PRO A 90 11.52 -60.85 -19.41
C PRO A 90 10.49 -59.74 -19.16
N SER A 91 9.20 -60.08 -19.17
CA SER A 91 8.10 -59.17 -18.80
C SER A 91 7.33 -59.70 -17.62
N ILE A 92 6.98 -58.84 -16.67
CA ILE A 92 6.33 -59.24 -15.41
C ILE A 92 4.90 -58.70 -15.37
N TYR A 93 3.95 -59.57 -15.01
CA TYR A 93 2.56 -59.25 -14.73
C TYR A 93 2.25 -59.56 -13.26
N TYR A 94 1.59 -58.64 -12.56
CA TYR A 94 1.11 -58.86 -11.19
C TYR A 94 -0.42 -58.82 -11.19
N SER A 95 -1.06 -59.82 -10.58
CA SER A 95 -2.52 -59.82 -10.46
C SER A 95 -3.00 -58.83 -9.39
N GLU A 96 -4.17 -58.24 -9.60
CA GLU A 96 -4.90 -57.52 -8.54
C GLU A 96 -5.89 -58.42 -7.80
N THR A 97 -6.18 -59.57 -8.39
CA THR A 97 -7.17 -60.54 -7.90
C THR A 97 -6.52 -61.89 -7.60
N LYS A 98 -7.29 -62.77 -6.98
CA LYS A 98 -6.83 -64.11 -6.57
C LYS A 98 -6.65 -65.08 -7.72
N SER A 99 -7.21 -64.83 -8.90
CA SER A 99 -7.17 -65.78 -10.01
C SER A 99 -7.10 -65.06 -11.34
N ILE A 100 -6.20 -65.54 -12.21
CA ILE A 100 -5.97 -64.99 -13.54
C ILE A 100 -6.04 -66.10 -14.58
N THR A 101 -6.56 -65.79 -15.75
CA THR A 101 -6.66 -66.71 -16.89
C THR A 101 -6.00 -66.10 -18.11
N LEU A 102 -4.98 -66.78 -18.63
CA LEU A 102 -4.34 -66.45 -19.90
C LEU A 102 -5.08 -67.18 -21.01
N ILE A 103 -5.53 -66.43 -22.03
CA ILE A 103 -6.22 -66.94 -23.20
C ILE A 103 -5.30 -66.72 -24.39
N ILE A 104 -4.66 -67.79 -24.86
CA ILE A 104 -3.80 -67.78 -26.03
C ILE A 104 -4.63 -68.24 -27.23
N ARG A 105 -4.71 -67.43 -28.28
CA ARG A 105 -5.37 -67.75 -29.54
C ARG A 105 -4.39 -67.60 -30.68
N LEU A 106 -4.11 -68.69 -31.41
CA LEU A 106 -3.30 -68.67 -32.60
C LEU A 106 -4.21 -68.96 -33.80
N LEU A 107 -4.27 -68.02 -34.75
CA LEU A 107 -5.19 -68.07 -35.89
C LEU A 107 -4.49 -68.57 -37.17
N HIS A 108 -3.22 -68.20 -37.34
CA HIS A 108 -2.40 -68.60 -38.48
C HIS A 108 -0.95 -68.83 -38.03
N LEU A 109 -0.31 -69.84 -38.59
CA LEU A 109 1.14 -70.04 -38.48
C LEU A 109 1.77 -69.51 -39.78
N SER A 110 2.58 -68.45 -39.70
CA SER A 110 3.25 -67.92 -40.89
C SER A 110 4.26 -68.93 -41.44
N LYS A 111 4.33 -69.06 -42.78
CA LYS A 111 5.21 -69.98 -43.52
C LYS A 111 6.50 -69.33 -44.03
N GLU A 112 6.75 -68.06 -43.72
CA GLU A 112 7.96 -67.37 -44.18
C GLU A 112 9.21 -67.96 -43.50
N GLN A 113 10.13 -68.45 -44.34
CA GLN A 113 11.35 -69.17 -43.95
C GLN A 113 12.32 -68.25 -43.20
N ASN A 114 12.24 -68.24 -41.86
CA ASN A 114 13.36 -68.28 -40.90
C ASN A 114 13.04 -67.83 -39.47
N ASN A 115 11.80 -67.43 -39.13
CA ASN A 115 11.46 -67.03 -37.76
C ASN A 115 10.38 -67.91 -37.11
N TYR A 116 10.65 -68.40 -35.91
CA TYR A 116 9.73 -69.15 -35.06
C TYR A 116 8.53 -68.27 -34.68
N ASN A 117 7.33 -68.54 -35.22
CA ASN A 117 6.13 -67.74 -34.95
C ASN A 117 5.37 -68.08 -33.66
N PHE A 118 5.83 -69.12 -32.95
CA PHE A 118 5.26 -69.55 -31.68
C PHE A 118 6.37 -70.05 -30.75
N ASP A 119 6.62 -69.30 -29.69
CA ASP A 119 7.46 -69.70 -28.56
C ASP A 119 6.83 -69.11 -27.28
N PHE A 120 6.51 -69.93 -26.30
CA PHE A 120 5.82 -69.48 -25.10
C PHE A 120 6.33 -70.22 -23.88
N ARG A 121 7.15 -69.52 -23.09
CA ARG A 121 7.66 -69.96 -21.80
C ARG A 121 7.36 -68.91 -20.75
N MET A 122 6.83 -69.36 -19.63
CA MET A 122 6.51 -68.49 -18.51
C MET A 122 6.84 -69.17 -17.20
N ALA A 123 7.17 -68.36 -16.20
CA ALA A 123 7.21 -68.77 -14.81
C ALA A 123 6.12 -68.05 -14.02
N TYR A 124 5.56 -68.70 -13.00
CA TYR A 124 4.65 -68.05 -12.06
C TYR A 124 5.03 -68.34 -10.62
N LYS A 125 4.67 -67.40 -9.74
CA LYS A 125 4.75 -67.56 -8.29
C LYS A 125 3.56 -66.89 -7.61
N VAL A 126 3.23 -67.38 -6.42
CA VAL A 126 2.22 -66.77 -5.56
C VAL A 126 2.88 -65.96 -4.45
N LEU A 127 2.34 -64.77 -4.18
CA LEU A 127 2.89 -63.79 -3.25
C LEU A 127 1.86 -63.46 -2.18
N ARG A 128 2.29 -63.21 -0.95
CA ARG A 128 1.42 -62.57 0.05
C ARG A 128 1.37 -61.07 -0.19
N LYS A 129 0.21 -60.49 0.11
CA LYS A 129 0.00 -59.04 -0.02
C LYS A 129 0.98 -58.22 0.82
N GLU A 130 1.32 -58.70 2.02
CA GLU A 130 2.22 -58.02 2.98
C GLU A 130 3.68 -57.87 2.49
N TYR A 131 4.13 -58.73 1.57
CA TYR A 131 5.47 -58.63 0.98
C TYR A 131 5.52 -57.76 -0.28
N ALA A 132 4.36 -57.35 -0.82
CA ALA A 132 4.27 -56.53 -2.03
C ALA A 132 4.40 -55.03 -1.71
N THR A 133 5.49 -54.65 -1.04
CA THR A 133 5.74 -53.31 -0.49
C THR A 133 5.85 -52.21 -1.56
N VAL A 134 6.30 -52.54 -2.77
CA VAL A 134 6.34 -51.59 -3.91
C VAL A 134 4.93 -51.11 -4.27
N ARG A 135 3.94 -52.00 -4.18
CA ARG A 135 2.55 -51.71 -4.54
C ARG A 135 1.74 -51.17 -3.37
N TYR A 136 1.84 -51.79 -2.20
CA TYR A 136 1.00 -51.46 -1.05
C TYR A 136 1.68 -50.56 -0.01
N GLY A 137 2.95 -50.21 -0.18
CA GLY A 137 3.71 -49.51 0.85
C GLY A 137 3.94 -50.42 2.06
N GLY A 138 4.27 -49.82 3.21
CA GLY A 138 4.52 -50.55 4.44
C GLY A 138 5.95 -51.09 4.59
N THR A 139 6.27 -51.50 5.82
CA THR A 139 7.49 -52.23 6.12
C THR A 139 7.23 -53.73 5.93
N PRO A 140 8.06 -54.46 5.16
CA PRO A 140 7.89 -55.90 5.06
C PRO A 140 8.06 -56.51 6.47
N PRO A 141 7.26 -57.53 6.84
CA PRO A 141 7.38 -58.15 8.15
C PRO A 141 8.79 -58.71 8.34
N SER A 142 9.44 -58.35 9.45
CA SER A 142 10.76 -58.84 9.81
C SER A 142 10.64 -60.28 10.34
N GLU A 143 10.55 -61.27 9.47
CA GLU A 143 10.67 -62.67 9.89
C GLU A 143 11.92 -63.31 9.31
N ARG A 144 12.80 -63.71 10.23
CA ARG A 144 13.82 -64.73 10.00
C ARG A 144 13.08 -65.98 9.49
N PRO A 145 13.51 -66.58 8.37
CA PRO A 145 12.80 -67.72 7.80
C PRO A 145 12.78 -68.89 8.79
N PHE A 146 11.59 -69.46 8.99
CA PHE A 146 11.34 -70.70 9.70
C PHE A 146 12.29 -71.82 9.23
N PHE A 147 13.34 -72.11 10.01
CA PHE A 147 14.06 -73.38 9.92
C PHE A 147 14.52 -73.85 11.30
N LYS A 148 13.93 -74.98 11.73
CA LYS A 148 14.37 -75.97 12.74
C LYS A 148 14.57 -75.50 14.19
N LEU A 149 13.57 -75.76 15.05
CA LEU A 149 13.84 -75.99 16.48
C LEU A 149 14.48 -77.39 16.66
N ARG A 150 15.71 -77.43 17.19
CA ARG A 150 16.12 -78.50 18.11
C ARG A 150 15.56 -78.17 19.50
N PRO A 151 15.11 -79.15 20.29
CA PRO A 151 14.68 -78.90 21.65
C PRO A 151 15.92 -78.86 22.57
N MET A 152 16.04 -77.81 23.37
CA MET A 152 16.77 -77.91 24.64
C MET A 152 15.94 -77.26 25.73
N LEU A 153 15.77 -78.07 26.79
CA LEU A 153 15.10 -77.77 28.04
C LEU A 153 15.83 -76.67 28.79
N TYR A 154 15.08 -75.80 29.50
CA TYR A 154 15.21 -75.44 30.92
C TYR A 154 14.23 -74.27 31.20
N PRO A 155 13.43 -74.30 32.29
CA PRO A 155 12.59 -73.18 32.66
C PRO A 155 13.41 -72.22 33.53
N VAL A 156 13.38 -70.92 33.22
CA VAL A 156 13.84 -69.88 34.15
C VAL A 156 12.73 -68.85 34.33
N ASN A 157 12.46 -68.59 35.60
CA ASN A 157 11.37 -67.80 36.17
C ASN A 157 11.30 -66.36 35.67
N ILE A 158 10.06 -65.89 35.62
CA ILE A 158 9.65 -64.50 35.44
C ILE A 158 9.99 -63.71 36.72
N SER A 159 10.68 -62.58 36.57
CA SER A 159 10.58 -61.45 37.49
C SER A 159 10.80 -60.13 36.76
N HIS A 160 9.88 -59.20 37.04
CA HIS A 160 9.77 -57.79 36.65
C HIS A 160 11.06 -56.95 36.63
N GLY A 161 11.11 -55.94 35.75
CA GLY A 161 11.88 -54.71 35.98
C GLY A 161 12.33 -53.95 34.72
N GLU A 162 11.67 -52.83 34.45
CA GLU A 162 12.13 -51.56 33.83
C GLU A 162 12.90 -51.51 32.48
N ASP A 163 12.35 -50.65 31.61
CA ASP A 163 13.02 -49.69 30.72
C ASP A 163 14.13 -50.20 29.78
N THR A 164 13.69 -50.56 28.58
CA THR A 164 14.47 -50.24 27.37
C THR A 164 13.58 -49.64 26.29
N ASN A 165 13.79 -48.35 26.04
CA ASN A 165 13.46 -47.67 24.79
C ASN A 165 14.17 -48.38 23.63
N ILE A 166 13.59 -49.48 23.13
CA ILE A 166 13.90 -50.03 21.83
C ILE A 166 13.14 -49.17 20.82
N GLY A 167 13.88 -48.37 20.06
CA GLY A 167 13.35 -47.45 19.06
C GLY A 167 12.23 -48.09 18.25
N ARG A 168 11.03 -47.51 18.34
CA ARG A 168 9.98 -47.73 17.36
C ARG A 168 10.56 -47.35 16.02
N THR A 169 11.02 -48.33 15.25
CA THR A 169 11.16 -48.19 13.81
C THR A 169 9.81 -47.70 13.32
N ALA A 170 9.76 -46.44 12.89
CA ALA A 170 8.53 -45.85 12.37
C ALA A 170 8.08 -46.72 11.19
N LYS A 171 7.04 -47.54 11.39
CA LYS A 171 6.45 -48.34 10.32
C LYS A 171 6.04 -47.37 9.23
N THR A 172 6.61 -47.50 8.03
CA THR A 172 6.18 -46.73 6.88
C THR A 172 4.69 -46.96 6.67
N PRO A 173 3.89 -45.90 6.46
CA PRO A 173 2.44 -46.07 6.32
C PRO A 173 2.11 -46.81 5.01
N GLU A 174 1.11 -47.70 5.07
CA GLU A 174 0.55 -48.35 3.88
C GLU A 174 -0.07 -47.31 2.93
N TYR A 175 -0.02 -47.60 1.64
CA TYR A 175 -0.62 -46.76 0.61
C TYR A 175 -2.12 -47.02 0.52
N TYR A 176 -2.91 -45.95 0.51
CA TYR A 176 -4.31 -46.02 0.16
C TYR A 176 -4.44 -45.94 -1.37
N LEU A 177 -4.90 -47.05 -1.98
CA LEU A 177 -5.04 -47.20 -3.43
C LEU A 177 -6.46 -46.90 -3.93
N GLY A 178 -7.28 -46.23 -3.13
CA GLY A 178 -8.66 -45.89 -3.48
C GLY A 178 -9.60 -47.10 -3.56
N ASP A 179 -10.89 -46.80 -3.61
CA ASP A 179 -11.97 -47.77 -3.67
C ASP A 179 -12.37 -48.03 -5.13
N LEU A 180 -12.44 -49.31 -5.53
CA LEU A 180 -12.78 -49.71 -6.89
C LEU A 180 -14.24 -49.36 -7.22
N ILE A 181 -14.46 -48.71 -8.36
CA ILE A 181 -15.81 -48.43 -8.86
C ILE A 181 -16.43 -49.72 -9.40
N SER A 182 -17.57 -50.10 -8.84
CA SER A 182 -18.34 -51.29 -9.25
C SER A 182 -18.60 -51.32 -10.74
N GLY A 183 -18.38 -52.48 -11.37
CA GLY A 183 -18.58 -52.67 -12.80
C GLY A 183 -17.45 -52.16 -13.70
N THR A 184 -16.39 -51.56 -13.14
CA THR A 184 -15.22 -51.10 -13.91
C THR A 184 -14.02 -52.03 -13.73
N TYR A 185 -13.10 -52.02 -14.71
CA TYR A 185 -11.88 -52.83 -14.61
C TYR A 185 -10.90 -52.26 -13.59
N CYS A 186 -10.72 -50.95 -13.52
CA CYS A 186 -9.64 -50.31 -12.76
C CYS A 186 -9.97 -48.92 -12.21
N SER A 187 -11.14 -48.37 -12.50
CA SER A 187 -11.49 -47.01 -12.08
C SER A 187 -11.68 -46.96 -10.56
N ARG A 188 -11.10 -45.96 -9.90
CA ARG A 188 -11.01 -45.88 -8.44
C ARG A 188 -11.40 -44.49 -7.93
N ILE A 189 -12.03 -44.45 -6.77
CA ILE A 189 -12.37 -43.22 -6.05
C ILE A 189 -11.42 -43.06 -4.87
N TYR A 190 -10.86 -41.87 -4.70
CA TYR A 190 -10.00 -41.50 -3.59
C TYR A 190 -10.68 -40.40 -2.80
N SER A 191 -10.85 -40.62 -1.50
CA SER A 191 -11.44 -39.65 -0.59
C SER A 191 -10.43 -39.23 0.49
N ASP A 192 -10.39 -37.91 0.76
CA ASP A 192 -9.77 -37.34 1.96
C ASP A 192 -8.27 -37.68 2.07
N CYS A 193 -7.54 -37.33 1.01
CA CYS A 193 -6.11 -37.58 0.83
C CYS A 193 -5.21 -36.63 1.66
N ASP A 194 -5.81 -35.72 2.44
CA ASP A 194 -5.10 -34.96 3.48
C ASP A 194 -4.73 -35.86 4.68
N ARG A 195 -5.56 -36.87 4.99
CA ARG A 195 -5.34 -37.82 6.08
C ARG A 195 -4.85 -39.18 5.63
N LYS A 196 -5.17 -39.59 4.40
CA LYS A 196 -4.78 -40.87 3.83
C LYS A 196 -3.60 -40.70 2.87
N ASN A 197 -2.61 -41.60 2.92
CA ASN A 197 -1.48 -41.63 1.99
C ASN A 197 -1.92 -42.18 0.61
N CYS A 198 -2.61 -41.34 -0.16
CA CYS A 198 -3.17 -41.68 -1.46
C CYS A 198 -2.07 -41.89 -2.52
N ARG A 199 -2.05 -43.06 -3.16
CA ARG A 199 -1.19 -43.35 -4.31
C ARG A 199 -2.04 -43.84 -5.49
N LEU A 200 -1.96 -43.12 -6.60
CA LEU A 200 -2.63 -43.50 -7.85
C LEU A 200 -1.68 -44.38 -8.64
N GLN A 201 -2.09 -45.62 -8.92
CA GLN A 201 -1.25 -46.57 -9.62
C GLN A 201 -1.96 -47.09 -10.87
N SER A 202 -1.21 -47.29 -11.95
CA SER A 202 -1.71 -48.05 -13.10
C SER A 202 -2.10 -49.47 -12.66
N PRO A 203 -3.04 -50.13 -13.36
CA PRO A 203 -3.35 -51.53 -13.09
C PRO A 203 -2.07 -52.37 -13.14
N ASN A 204 -1.94 -53.31 -12.21
CA ASN A 204 -0.82 -54.24 -12.12
C ASN A 204 0.56 -53.63 -11.84
N PHE A 205 0.67 -52.33 -11.55
CA PHE A 205 1.92 -51.70 -11.11
C PHE A 205 2.59 -52.51 -9.97
N PRO A 206 3.91 -52.81 -10.05
CA PRO A 206 4.92 -52.30 -11.00
C PRO A 206 5.09 -53.13 -12.30
N GLY A 207 4.19 -54.06 -12.59
CA GLY A 207 4.19 -54.88 -13.80
C GLY A 207 3.47 -54.23 -14.98
N VAL A 208 3.40 -54.98 -16.08
CA VAL A 208 2.76 -54.52 -17.32
C VAL A 208 1.25 -54.32 -17.13
N TYR A 209 0.76 -53.15 -17.52
CA TYR A 209 -0.68 -52.83 -17.53
C TYR A 209 -1.39 -53.51 -18.71
N PRO A 210 -2.67 -53.92 -18.57
CA PRO A 210 -3.42 -54.54 -19.65
C PRO A 210 -3.69 -53.58 -20.83
N ARG A 211 -4.12 -54.15 -21.95
CA ARG A 211 -4.42 -53.42 -23.20
C ARG A 211 -5.93 -53.17 -23.34
N ASN A 212 -6.30 -52.20 -24.17
CA ASN A 212 -7.68 -51.81 -24.45
C ASN A 212 -8.47 -51.40 -23.19
N LEU A 213 -7.89 -50.52 -22.37
CA LEU A 213 -8.53 -50.08 -21.13
C LEU A 213 -8.46 -48.56 -20.95
N THR A 214 -9.49 -48.02 -20.32
CA THR A 214 -9.53 -46.65 -19.80
C THR A 214 -9.89 -46.71 -18.32
N CYS A 215 -8.98 -46.25 -17.46
CA CYS A 215 -9.20 -46.13 -16.02
C CYS A 215 -9.45 -44.67 -15.64
N TYR A 216 -10.43 -44.45 -14.78
CA TYR A 216 -10.69 -43.14 -14.18
C TYR A 216 -10.33 -43.17 -12.69
N TYR A 217 -9.43 -42.29 -12.26
CA TYR A 217 -9.07 -42.10 -10.86
C TYR A 217 -9.65 -40.77 -10.40
N ALA A 218 -10.75 -40.83 -9.67
CA ALA A 218 -11.48 -39.66 -9.20
C ALA A 218 -11.07 -39.32 -7.77
N VAL A 219 -10.40 -38.18 -7.59
CA VAL A 219 -9.90 -37.71 -6.29
C VAL A 219 -10.81 -36.61 -5.77
N ARG A 220 -11.26 -36.74 -4.52
CA ARG A 220 -12.19 -35.80 -3.89
C ARG A 220 -11.85 -35.55 -2.42
N GLN A 221 -11.82 -34.28 -2.04
CA GLN A 221 -11.70 -33.86 -0.64
C GLN A 221 -13.09 -33.48 -0.11
N HIS A 222 -13.64 -34.27 0.82
CA HIS A 222 -14.95 -33.98 1.42
C HIS A 222 -14.81 -33.09 2.64
N GLU A 223 -13.84 -33.40 3.51
CA GLU A 223 -13.61 -32.64 4.74
C GLU A 223 -12.68 -31.45 4.46
N VAL A 224 -13.24 -30.25 4.35
CA VAL A 224 -12.48 -28.99 4.22
C VAL A 224 -12.66 -28.14 5.48
N PRO A 225 -11.57 -27.67 6.13
CA PRO A 225 -11.67 -26.80 7.30
C PRO A 225 -12.46 -25.51 7.02
N GLN A 226 -13.12 -24.96 8.05
CA GLN A 226 -13.91 -23.72 7.91
C GLN A 226 -13.04 -22.55 7.42
N GLY A 227 -13.55 -21.78 6.45
CA GLY A 227 -12.85 -20.65 5.85
C GLY A 227 -11.72 -21.02 4.88
N LYS A 228 -11.46 -22.32 4.67
CA LYS A 228 -10.46 -22.83 3.72
C LYS A 228 -11.12 -23.36 2.45
N HIS A 229 -10.29 -23.50 1.43
CA HIS A 229 -10.61 -24.09 0.14
C HIS A 229 -9.50 -25.09 -0.23
N ALA A 230 -9.88 -26.29 -0.69
CA ALA A 230 -8.93 -27.36 -0.98
C ALA A 230 -8.50 -27.35 -2.44
N LEU A 231 -7.22 -27.57 -2.68
CA LEU A 231 -6.60 -27.80 -3.99
C LEU A 231 -5.94 -29.19 -3.96
N ILE A 232 -6.22 -30.01 -4.95
CA ILE A 232 -5.63 -31.35 -5.09
C ILE A 232 -4.40 -31.24 -5.97
N VAL A 233 -3.28 -31.76 -5.49
CA VAL A 233 -2.00 -31.79 -6.20
C VAL A 233 -1.70 -33.23 -6.58
N VAL A 234 -1.42 -33.47 -7.86
CA VAL A 234 -0.94 -34.74 -8.38
C VAL A 234 0.46 -34.55 -8.95
N LYS A 235 1.43 -35.35 -8.50
CA LYS A 235 2.83 -35.25 -8.93
C LYS A 235 3.57 -36.58 -8.84
N GLN A 236 4.73 -36.67 -9.48
CA GLN A 236 5.66 -37.77 -9.20
C GLN A 236 7.12 -37.27 -9.27
N PRO A 237 7.77 -37.00 -8.13
CA PRO A 237 9.16 -36.56 -8.12
C PRO A 237 10.14 -37.67 -8.56
N ASN A 238 9.78 -38.93 -8.37
CA ASN A 238 10.62 -40.09 -8.69
C ASN A 238 10.31 -40.62 -10.09
N GLY A 239 11.05 -40.17 -11.11
CA GLY A 239 10.82 -40.53 -12.51
C GLY A 239 10.92 -42.03 -12.83
N GLN A 240 11.63 -42.82 -12.01
CA GLN A 240 11.71 -44.28 -12.12
C GLN A 240 10.38 -45.00 -11.86
N LEU A 241 9.42 -44.33 -11.23
CA LEU A 241 8.08 -44.88 -10.98
C LEU A 241 7.11 -44.61 -12.14
N ILE A 242 7.60 -44.03 -13.24
CA ILE A 242 6.81 -43.68 -14.43
C ILE A 242 7.46 -44.34 -15.66
N SER A 243 6.68 -45.15 -16.35
CA SER A 243 7.05 -45.85 -17.58
C SER A 243 5.78 -46.18 -18.37
N ILE A 244 5.32 -45.19 -19.13
CA ILE A 244 4.20 -45.29 -20.06
C ILE A 244 4.78 -45.37 -21.47
N ARG A 245 4.25 -46.26 -22.31
CA ARG A 245 4.81 -46.47 -23.64
C ARG A 245 4.61 -45.24 -24.52
N SER A 246 5.66 -44.79 -25.20
CA SER A 246 5.64 -43.54 -25.98
C SER A 246 6.35 -43.61 -27.33
N GLN A 247 6.96 -44.74 -27.68
CA GLN A 247 7.71 -44.94 -28.92
C GLN A 247 7.25 -46.20 -29.64
N LYS A 248 7.30 -46.15 -30.99
CA LYS A 248 7.08 -47.30 -31.86
C LYS A 248 8.32 -48.20 -31.84
N ALA A 249 8.36 -49.18 -30.94
CA ALA A 249 9.47 -50.14 -30.80
C ALA A 249 9.70 -51.07 -32.03
N LEU A 250 9.08 -50.77 -33.17
CA LEU A 250 9.15 -51.57 -34.41
C LEU A 250 10.39 -51.25 -35.26
N TYR A 251 11.13 -50.19 -34.96
CA TYR A 251 12.38 -49.83 -35.67
C TYR A 251 13.42 -49.37 -34.65
N ALA A 252 14.24 -50.29 -34.14
CA ALA A 252 15.42 -49.90 -33.38
C ALA A 252 16.42 -49.22 -34.34
N PRO A 253 16.87 -47.98 -34.09
CA PRO A 253 18.03 -47.45 -34.78
C PRO A 253 19.28 -48.21 -34.31
N SER A 254 20.27 -48.23 -35.19
CA SER A 254 21.60 -48.81 -35.01
C SER A 254 22.22 -48.56 -33.64
N GLN A 255 23.08 -49.48 -33.21
CA GLN A 255 23.69 -49.64 -31.87
C GLN A 255 24.43 -48.43 -31.25
N ASN A 256 24.45 -47.25 -31.86
CA ASN A 256 25.21 -46.09 -31.39
C ASN A 256 24.43 -45.08 -30.50
N ASP A 257 23.09 -45.14 -30.38
CA ASP A 257 22.29 -44.17 -29.60
C ASP A 257 21.79 -44.67 -28.23
N ARG A 258 22.41 -45.73 -27.69
CA ARG A 258 21.88 -46.48 -26.53
C ARG A 258 22.02 -45.79 -25.16
N GLU A 259 22.76 -44.70 -25.03
CA GLU A 259 23.06 -44.15 -23.69
C GLU A 259 22.25 -42.93 -23.24
N THR A 260 21.47 -42.27 -24.10
CA THR A 260 20.77 -41.01 -23.69
C THR A 260 19.32 -40.83 -24.16
N ASN A 261 18.78 -41.64 -25.08
CA ASN A 261 17.49 -41.34 -25.74
C ASN A 261 16.25 -42.13 -25.26
N GLY A 262 16.32 -42.81 -24.11
CA GLY A 262 15.20 -43.62 -23.58
C GLY A 262 14.44 -43.02 -22.39
N ARG A 263 14.96 -41.96 -21.77
CA ARG A 263 14.39 -41.34 -20.56
C ARG A 263 13.87 -39.95 -20.87
N GLU A 264 12.68 -39.88 -21.43
CA GLU A 264 12.01 -38.63 -21.77
C GLU A 264 10.52 -38.73 -21.47
N LEU A 265 9.95 -37.67 -20.90
CA LEU A 265 8.52 -37.47 -20.81
C LEU A 265 8.05 -36.69 -22.03
N LYS A 266 7.08 -37.25 -22.73
CA LYS A 266 6.40 -36.61 -23.86
C LYS A 266 5.07 -36.03 -23.39
N PHE A 267 4.62 -34.95 -24.04
CA PHE A 267 3.42 -34.23 -23.65
C PHE A 267 2.46 -33.99 -24.82
N TRP A 268 1.15 -33.91 -24.51
CA TRP A 268 0.10 -33.55 -25.47
C TRP A 268 0.10 -34.44 -26.72
N GLN A 269 0.21 -33.84 -27.91
CA GLN A 269 0.17 -34.53 -29.21
C GLN A 269 1.30 -35.54 -29.42
N GLN A 270 2.41 -35.40 -28.68
CA GLN A 270 3.54 -36.33 -28.73
C GLN A 270 3.18 -37.73 -28.20
N CYS A 271 2.03 -37.89 -27.54
CA CYS A 271 1.52 -39.16 -27.01
C CYS A 271 0.48 -39.84 -27.90
N ASP A 272 0.07 -39.20 -29.00
CA ASP A 272 -0.99 -39.73 -29.88
C ASP A 272 -0.52 -40.93 -30.73
N GLU A 273 0.79 -41.16 -30.85
CA GLU A 273 1.35 -42.25 -31.67
C GLU A 273 1.01 -43.66 -31.17
N VAL A 274 1.19 -43.89 -29.87
CA VAL A 274 0.92 -45.20 -29.22
C VAL A 274 -0.47 -45.22 -28.60
N GLN A 275 -1.02 -44.05 -28.26
CA GLN A 275 -2.29 -43.91 -27.51
C GLN A 275 -2.27 -44.50 -26.09
N ASP A 276 -1.07 -44.66 -25.52
CA ASP A 276 -0.89 -44.90 -24.08
C ASP A 276 -0.53 -43.57 -23.41
N TYR A 277 -1.44 -43.01 -22.61
CA TYR A 277 -1.19 -41.72 -21.95
C TYR A 277 -2.02 -41.55 -20.68
N VAL A 278 -1.56 -40.63 -19.84
CA VAL A 278 -2.27 -40.16 -18.66
C VAL A 278 -2.70 -38.71 -18.89
N THR A 279 -3.98 -38.42 -18.66
CA THR A 279 -4.56 -37.08 -18.74
C THR A 279 -5.09 -36.67 -17.37
N VAL A 280 -4.78 -35.43 -16.96
CA VAL A 280 -5.23 -34.84 -15.69
C VAL A 280 -6.19 -33.70 -16.00
N TYR A 281 -7.41 -33.79 -15.46
CA TYR A 281 -8.49 -32.83 -15.65
C TYR A 281 -8.72 -31.98 -14.39
N ASP A 282 -9.02 -30.70 -14.59
CA ASP A 282 -9.35 -29.74 -13.52
C ASP A 282 -10.79 -29.89 -13.01
N GLY A 283 -11.13 -31.07 -12.49
CA GLY A 283 -12.45 -31.36 -11.97
C GLY A 283 -12.75 -32.84 -11.85
N TYR A 284 -14.04 -33.18 -11.75
CA TYR A 284 -14.47 -34.55 -11.50
C TYR A 284 -14.85 -35.29 -12.80
N THR A 285 -14.89 -34.60 -13.94
CA THR A 285 -15.41 -35.14 -15.20
C THR A 285 -14.47 -34.88 -16.38
N THR A 286 -14.61 -35.67 -17.44
CA THR A 286 -13.88 -35.47 -18.71
C THR A 286 -14.34 -34.24 -19.51
N ARG A 287 -15.39 -33.53 -19.04
CA ARG A 287 -15.83 -32.24 -19.60
C ARG A 287 -15.07 -31.05 -19.01
N ASP A 288 -14.35 -31.27 -17.91
CA ASP A 288 -13.53 -30.25 -17.27
C ASP A 288 -12.23 -30.00 -18.08
N PRO A 289 -11.54 -28.86 -17.91
CA PRO A 289 -10.35 -28.54 -18.68
C PRO A 289 -9.16 -29.50 -18.41
N VAL A 290 -8.38 -29.82 -19.44
CA VAL A 290 -7.16 -30.64 -19.31
C VAL A 290 -5.98 -29.78 -18.85
N ILE A 291 -5.38 -30.12 -17.71
CA ILE A 291 -4.21 -29.44 -17.14
C ILE A 291 -2.90 -30.03 -17.72
N LEU A 292 -2.83 -31.35 -17.77
CA LEU A 292 -1.61 -32.07 -18.12
C LEU A 292 -1.95 -33.37 -18.86
N ARG A 293 -1.25 -33.65 -19.95
CA ARG A 293 -1.29 -34.93 -20.66
C ARG A 293 0.13 -35.40 -20.94
N PHE A 294 0.48 -36.60 -20.49
CA PHE A 294 1.84 -37.12 -20.58
C PHE A 294 1.92 -38.63 -20.86
N CYS A 295 3.06 -39.03 -21.42
CA CYS A 295 3.47 -40.42 -21.65
C CYS A 295 5.01 -40.49 -21.64
N GLY A 296 5.59 -41.67 -21.77
CA GLY A 296 7.04 -41.87 -21.62
C GLY A 296 7.41 -42.18 -20.17
N GLY A 297 8.68 -41.94 -19.81
CA GLY A 297 9.16 -42.34 -18.49
C GLY A 297 10.62 -42.00 -18.22
N GLY A 298 11.05 -42.25 -16.98
CA GLY A 298 12.43 -42.01 -16.54
C GLY A 298 12.75 -40.57 -16.09
N VAL A 299 11.75 -39.69 -16.08
CA VAL A 299 11.84 -38.29 -15.61
C VAL A 299 10.65 -37.98 -14.68
N SER A 300 10.81 -37.02 -13.76
CA SER A 300 9.76 -36.60 -12.83
C SER A 300 8.57 -35.96 -13.54
N VAL A 301 7.36 -36.24 -13.04
CA VAL A 301 6.11 -35.62 -13.51
C VAL A 301 5.88 -34.35 -12.68
N PRO A 302 5.69 -33.18 -13.31
CA PRO A 302 5.49 -31.91 -12.61
C PRO A 302 4.17 -31.88 -11.83
N GLU A 303 4.02 -30.90 -10.93
CA GLU A 303 2.81 -30.73 -10.15
C GLU A 303 1.64 -30.26 -11.02
N ALA A 304 0.57 -31.07 -11.07
CA ALA A 304 -0.72 -30.69 -11.61
C ALA A 304 -1.68 -30.41 -10.44
N ILE A 305 -2.18 -29.19 -10.35
CA ILE A 305 -2.96 -28.70 -9.21
C ILE A 305 -4.36 -28.31 -9.67
N SER A 306 -5.41 -28.84 -9.05
CA SER A 306 -6.80 -28.47 -9.34
C SER A 306 -7.16 -27.09 -8.81
N SER A 307 -8.12 -26.42 -9.46
CA SER A 307 -8.76 -25.17 -9.02
C SER A 307 -9.77 -25.37 -7.89
N GLY A 308 -10.17 -26.62 -7.61
CA GLY A 308 -11.21 -27.01 -6.65
C GLY A 308 -10.87 -28.27 -5.85
N PRO A 309 -11.82 -28.75 -5.02
CA PRO A 309 -11.64 -29.92 -4.15
C PRO A 309 -11.76 -31.28 -4.89
N GLU A 310 -11.78 -31.26 -6.21
CA GLU A 310 -11.99 -32.43 -7.08
C GLU A 310 -11.02 -32.41 -8.26
N LEU A 311 -10.46 -33.58 -8.57
CA LEU A 311 -9.53 -33.79 -9.68
C LEU A 311 -9.71 -35.19 -10.27
N LEU A 312 -9.61 -35.32 -11.59
CA LEU A 312 -9.80 -36.56 -12.32
C LEU A 312 -8.53 -36.88 -13.10
N VAL A 313 -8.01 -38.09 -12.92
CA VAL A 313 -6.94 -38.64 -13.75
C VAL A 313 -7.51 -39.74 -14.62
N GLU A 314 -7.30 -39.65 -15.93
CA GLU A 314 -7.64 -40.66 -16.91
C GLU A 314 -6.37 -41.36 -17.38
N PHE A 315 -6.38 -42.69 -17.41
CA PHE A 315 -5.33 -43.48 -18.02
C PHE A 315 -5.92 -44.35 -19.12
N THR A 316 -5.46 -44.15 -20.35
CA THR A 316 -5.93 -44.90 -21.52
C THR A 316 -4.78 -45.69 -22.12
N THR A 317 -5.07 -46.91 -22.57
CA THR A 317 -4.11 -47.80 -23.25
C THR A 317 -4.62 -48.26 -24.60
N SER A 318 -3.68 -48.44 -25.53
CA SER A 318 -3.88 -49.01 -26.85
C SER A 318 -4.51 -50.41 -26.82
N PRO A 319 -5.30 -50.77 -27.84
CA PRO A 319 -5.94 -52.09 -27.93
C PRO A 319 -4.96 -53.24 -28.17
N PHE A 320 -3.85 -52.99 -28.86
CA PHE A 320 -2.85 -54.00 -29.19
C PHE A 320 -1.50 -53.65 -28.57
N GLY A 321 -0.72 -54.65 -28.16
CA GLY A 321 0.59 -54.45 -27.56
C GLY A 321 1.57 -55.58 -27.82
N THR A 322 2.82 -55.33 -27.47
CA THR A 322 3.93 -56.29 -27.58
C THR A 322 4.89 -56.12 -26.39
N PHE A 323 5.68 -57.14 -26.05
CA PHE A 323 6.67 -57.09 -24.97
C PHE A 323 8.06 -56.61 -25.42
N LEU A 324 8.15 -55.96 -26.60
CA LEU A 324 9.37 -55.28 -27.07
C LEU A 324 9.69 -54.04 -26.21
N GLN A 325 10.41 -54.23 -25.12
CA GLN A 325 11.17 -53.17 -24.43
C GLN A 325 12.58 -53.70 -24.19
N PRO A 326 13.65 -52.92 -24.45
CA PRO A 326 14.99 -53.32 -24.04
C PRO A 326 14.96 -53.47 -22.51
N ALA A 327 15.27 -54.68 -22.03
CA ALA A 327 15.31 -55.00 -20.63
C ALA A 327 16.43 -54.19 -19.95
N THR A 328 16.13 -52.95 -19.57
CA THR A 328 16.96 -52.25 -18.59
C THR A 328 16.68 -52.87 -17.23
N SER A 329 17.72 -53.06 -16.43
CA SER A 329 17.69 -53.79 -15.16
C SER A 329 16.78 -53.19 -14.06
N GLN A 330 16.03 -52.12 -14.34
CA GLN A 330 15.20 -51.38 -13.37
C GLN A 330 13.88 -50.83 -13.94
N SER A 331 13.28 -51.41 -14.99
CA SER A 331 12.03 -50.88 -15.56
C SER A 331 10.78 -51.32 -14.78
N LEU A 332 10.33 -50.50 -13.83
CA LEU A 332 8.95 -50.58 -13.34
C LEU A 332 8.03 -50.13 -14.48
N HIS A 333 7.02 -50.93 -14.83
CA HIS A 333 6.07 -50.58 -15.88
C HIS A 333 4.85 -49.89 -15.30
N GLY A 334 4.26 -48.98 -16.07
CA GLY A 334 3.09 -48.22 -15.66
C GLY A 334 3.47 -46.96 -14.89
N PHE A 335 2.64 -46.56 -13.94
CA PHE A 335 2.91 -45.36 -13.15
C PHE A 335 2.46 -45.51 -11.69
N GLN A 336 3.13 -44.76 -10.83
CA GLN A 336 2.60 -44.36 -9.53
C GLN A 336 2.61 -42.83 -9.45
N LEU A 337 1.53 -42.21 -9.02
CA LEU A 337 1.41 -40.77 -8.77
C LEU A 337 1.10 -40.54 -7.28
N GLU A 338 1.69 -39.48 -6.75
CA GLU A 338 1.45 -38.96 -5.41
C GLU A 338 0.31 -37.95 -5.43
N VAL A 339 -0.57 -38.03 -4.43
CA VAL A 339 -1.63 -37.05 -4.21
C VAL A 339 -1.37 -36.33 -2.90
N GLU A 340 -1.43 -35.00 -2.96
CA GLU A 340 -1.30 -34.10 -1.82
C GLU A 340 -2.49 -33.12 -1.85
N VAL A 341 -2.97 -32.68 -0.68
CA VAL A 341 -4.06 -31.70 -0.55
C VAL A 341 -3.52 -30.43 0.09
N ARG A 342 -3.69 -29.29 -0.58
CA ARG A 342 -3.30 -27.97 -0.07
C ARG A 342 -4.52 -27.14 0.27
N PHE A 343 -4.52 -26.48 1.42
CA PHE A 343 -5.62 -25.61 1.85
C PHE A 343 -5.24 -24.13 1.71
N VAL A 344 -6.03 -23.38 0.93
CA VAL A 344 -5.91 -21.92 0.76
C VAL A 344 -7.09 -21.20 1.41
N ASP A 345 -6.97 -19.90 1.67
CA ASP A 345 -8.07 -19.11 2.24
C ASP A 345 -9.18 -18.88 1.18
N GLN A 346 -10.43 -19.18 1.52
CA GLN A 346 -11.57 -19.10 0.60
C GLN A 346 -11.86 -17.68 0.08
N GLN A 347 -11.46 -16.66 0.83
CA GLN A 347 -11.61 -15.24 0.45
C GLN A 347 -10.42 -14.72 -0.37
N SER A 348 -9.32 -15.48 -0.46
CA SER A 348 -8.12 -15.04 -1.16
C SER A 348 -8.29 -15.10 -2.70
N PRO A 349 -7.71 -14.15 -3.45
CA PRO A 349 -7.73 -14.16 -4.92
C PRO A 349 -6.64 -15.08 -5.50
N THR A 350 -6.37 -16.21 -4.85
CA THR A 350 -5.28 -17.14 -5.22
C THR A 350 -5.76 -18.33 -6.05
N TYR A 351 -7.07 -18.47 -6.29
CA TYR A 351 -7.62 -19.56 -7.09
C TYR A 351 -8.86 -19.13 -7.86
N ALA A 352 -9.04 -19.63 -9.07
CA ALA A 352 -10.20 -19.33 -9.90
C ALA A 352 -11.42 -20.08 -9.37
N LYS A 353 -12.44 -19.34 -8.92
CA LYS A 353 -13.71 -19.94 -8.46
C LYS A 353 -14.52 -20.55 -9.60
N ASN A 354 -14.38 -20.01 -10.81
CA ASN A 354 -15.03 -20.52 -12.02
C ASN A 354 -14.00 -21.25 -12.89
N LYS A 355 -14.22 -22.55 -13.10
CA LYS A 355 -13.34 -23.41 -13.89
C LYS A 355 -13.23 -23.00 -15.37
N ARG A 356 -14.25 -22.32 -15.91
CA ARG A 356 -14.32 -21.91 -17.33
C ARG A 356 -13.83 -20.49 -17.59
N ALA A 357 -13.86 -19.63 -16.57
CA ALA A 357 -13.46 -18.23 -16.68
C ALA A 357 -12.53 -17.87 -15.51
N CYS A 358 -11.28 -17.55 -15.84
CA CYS A 358 -10.29 -17.12 -14.85
C CYS A 358 -10.45 -15.62 -14.56
N GLU A 359 -11.38 -15.26 -13.68
CA GLU A 359 -11.66 -13.87 -13.30
C GLU A 359 -11.58 -13.68 -11.78
N PHE A 360 -10.93 -12.60 -11.36
CA PHE A 360 -10.77 -12.20 -9.97
C PHE A 360 -11.26 -10.78 -9.76
N TRP A 361 -12.11 -10.56 -8.76
CA TRP A 361 -12.65 -9.24 -8.42
C TRP A 361 -12.13 -8.81 -7.05
N ILE A 362 -11.37 -7.72 -7.03
CA ILE A 362 -10.76 -7.13 -5.83
C ILE A 362 -11.37 -5.75 -5.67
N ARG A 363 -12.27 -5.60 -4.68
CA ARG A 363 -12.97 -4.35 -4.41
C ARG A 363 -12.76 -3.92 -2.96
N GLY A 364 -12.51 -2.64 -2.73
CA GLY A 364 -12.42 -2.09 -1.38
C GLY A 364 -11.72 -0.74 -1.33
N THR A 365 -11.27 -0.36 -0.13
CA THR A 365 -10.55 0.90 0.16
C THR A 365 -9.14 0.66 0.73
N GLY A 366 -8.74 -0.60 0.87
CA GLY A 366 -7.48 -1.00 1.50
C GLY A 366 -6.29 -1.14 0.55
N ARG A 367 -5.19 -1.66 1.10
CA ARG A 367 -4.01 -2.11 0.35
C ARG A 367 -3.83 -3.62 0.53
N GLY A 368 -3.22 -4.28 -0.44
CA GLY A 368 -2.98 -5.71 -0.39
C GLY A 368 -1.87 -6.18 -1.31
N VAL A 369 -1.61 -7.49 -1.23
CA VAL A 369 -0.63 -8.19 -2.07
C VAL A 369 -1.39 -9.13 -2.99
N LEU A 370 -1.07 -9.06 -4.28
CA LEU A 370 -1.63 -9.94 -5.30
C LEU A 370 -0.57 -10.91 -5.79
N GLU A 371 -0.93 -12.18 -5.90
CA GLU A 371 -0.06 -13.26 -6.34
C GLU A 371 -0.72 -14.06 -7.48
N HIS A 372 0.11 -14.74 -8.24
CA HIS A 372 -0.32 -15.72 -9.25
C HIS A 372 -1.23 -16.81 -8.65
N PRO A 373 -2.11 -17.43 -9.47
CA PRO A 373 -2.98 -18.50 -9.00
C PRO A 373 -2.15 -19.69 -8.51
N GLN A 374 -2.58 -20.28 -7.39
CA GLN A 374 -1.92 -21.42 -6.75
C GLN A 374 -2.32 -22.77 -7.36
N HIS A 375 -3.24 -22.78 -8.33
CA HIS A 375 -3.61 -23.95 -9.10
C HIS A 375 -3.03 -23.90 -10.52
N SER A 376 -2.99 -25.07 -11.18
CA SER A 376 -2.53 -25.16 -12.55
C SER A 376 -3.60 -24.61 -13.50
N LEU A 377 -3.17 -23.84 -14.48
CA LEU A 377 -4.01 -23.28 -15.53
C LEU A 377 -3.76 -24.05 -16.83
N PRO A 378 -4.82 -24.41 -17.57
CA PRO A 378 -4.68 -25.07 -18.86
C PRO A 378 -3.96 -24.17 -19.89
N PRO A 379 -3.47 -24.73 -21.01
CA PRO A 379 -2.90 -23.94 -22.09
C PRO A 379 -3.95 -22.97 -22.69
N ASN A 380 -3.49 -21.86 -23.26
CA ASN A 380 -4.32 -20.82 -23.88
C ASN A 380 -5.33 -20.13 -22.94
N THR A 381 -5.03 -20.03 -21.64
CA THR A 381 -5.87 -19.30 -20.69
C THR A 381 -5.49 -17.83 -20.54
N THR A 382 -6.51 -16.98 -20.38
CA THR A 382 -6.37 -15.59 -19.95
C THR A 382 -7.02 -15.39 -18.59
N CYS A 383 -6.25 -14.93 -17.62
CA CYS A 383 -6.75 -14.59 -16.29
C CYS A 383 -6.85 -13.07 -16.12
N LEU A 384 -8.02 -12.58 -15.72
CA LEU A 384 -8.26 -11.16 -15.47
C LEU A 384 -8.40 -10.87 -13.97
N TYR A 385 -7.69 -9.86 -13.49
CA TYR A 385 -7.87 -9.32 -12.14
C TYR A 385 -8.41 -7.90 -12.23
N HIS A 386 -9.64 -7.72 -11.79
CA HIS A 386 -10.33 -6.44 -11.75
C HIS A 386 -10.15 -5.82 -10.37
N MET A 387 -9.45 -4.71 -10.30
CA MET A 387 -9.31 -3.90 -9.09
C MET A 387 -10.21 -2.67 -9.22
N GLN A 388 -11.05 -2.43 -8.22
CA GLN A 388 -11.92 -1.26 -8.17
C GLN A 388 -12.02 -0.68 -6.75
N GLY A 389 -11.73 0.61 -6.62
CA GLY A 389 -11.93 1.33 -5.37
C GLY A 389 -13.42 1.60 -5.14
N ILE A 390 -14.00 1.03 -4.07
CA ILE A 390 -15.39 1.27 -3.69
C ILE A 390 -15.48 1.56 -2.20
N ASP A 391 -16.32 2.51 -1.82
CA ASP A 391 -16.64 2.75 -0.42
C ASP A 391 -17.60 1.66 0.07
N THR A 392 -17.13 0.83 1.02
CA THR A 392 -17.95 -0.22 1.65
C THR A 392 -18.75 0.31 2.84
N SER A 393 -18.55 1.58 3.24
CA SER A 393 -19.51 2.23 4.12
C SER A 393 -20.78 2.50 3.31
N GLY A 394 -21.90 1.92 3.75
CA GLY A 394 -23.17 2.03 3.04
C GLY A 394 -23.65 3.48 2.89
N PRO A 395 -24.88 3.70 2.38
CA PRO A 395 -25.45 5.04 2.20
C PRO A 395 -25.68 5.84 3.51
N SER A 396 -25.17 5.36 4.64
CA SER A 396 -25.19 6.03 5.95
C SER A 396 -24.16 7.15 6.10
N GLY A 397 -23.15 7.24 5.21
CA GLY A 397 -22.29 8.41 5.10
C GLY A 397 -22.97 9.51 4.28
N ARG A 398 -23.86 10.30 4.89
CA ARG A 398 -24.41 11.51 4.27
C ARG A 398 -23.31 12.57 4.15
N ASN A 399 -22.40 12.37 3.21
CA ASN A 399 -21.48 13.41 2.77
C ASN A 399 -22.34 14.54 2.18
N ILE A 400 -22.15 15.76 2.70
CA ILE A 400 -22.78 16.95 2.15
C ILE A 400 -22.44 17.00 0.66
N ILE A 401 -23.47 16.91 -0.19
CA ILE A 401 -23.33 16.98 -1.64
C ILE A 401 -23.06 18.44 -1.99
N TYR A 402 -21.80 18.87 -1.88
CA TYR A 402 -21.33 20.05 -2.58
C TYR A 402 -21.54 19.80 -4.08
N ARG A 403 -22.29 20.70 -4.74
CA ARG A 403 -22.70 20.60 -6.14
C ARG A 403 -21.46 20.30 -7.00
N ARG A 404 -21.31 19.04 -7.42
CA ARG A 404 -20.17 18.51 -8.19
C ARG A 404 -19.86 19.41 -9.39
N GLN A 405 -18.74 20.13 -9.34
CA GLN A 405 -18.22 20.84 -10.51
C GLN A 405 -16.99 20.20 -11.14
N PHE A 406 -16.45 19.08 -10.62
CA PHE A 406 -15.38 18.33 -11.31
C PHE A 406 -15.54 16.81 -11.18
N SER A 407 -15.50 16.13 -12.33
CA SER A 407 -15.72 14.70 -12.54
C SER A 407 -14.48 13.84 -12.21
N ALA A 408 -13.79 14.12 -11.10
CA ALA A 408 -12.63 13.32 -10.68
C ALA A 408 -13.10 12.06 -9.91
N PRO A 409 -12.50 10.89 -10.16
CA PRO A 409 -12.84 9.68 -9.42
C PRO A 409 -12.38 9.81 -7.96
N ARG A 410 -13.23 9.38 -7.02
CA ARG A 410 -12.92 9.39 -5.58
C ARG A 410 -11.71 8.54 -5.24
N PHE A 411 -11.62 7.37 -5.84
CA PHE A 411 -10.50 6.45 -5.65
C PHE A 411 -9.64 6.37 -6.90
N ARG A 412 -8.35 6.10 -6.71
CA ARG A 412 -7.43 5.62 -7.76
C ARG A 412 -6.73 4.36 -7.29
N VAL A 413 -6.33 3.51 -8.23
CA VAL A 413 -5.58 2.28 -7.96
C VAL A 413 -4.10 2.56 -8.16
N TRP A 414 -3.32 2.48 -7.08
CA TRP A 414 -1.87 2.50 -7.13
C TRP A 414 -1.35 1.05 -7.12
N PHE A 415 -0.63 0.66 -8.16
CA PHE A 415 -0.23 -0.72 -8.43
C PHE A 415 1.28 -0.81 -8.70
N SER A 416 1.97 -1.77 -8.10
CA SER A 416 3.41 -1.98 -8.27
C SER A 416 3.73 -3.46 -8.42
N VAL A 417 4.43 -3.85 -9.49
CA VAL A 417 4.89 -5.23 -9.67
C VAL A 417 6.18 -5.41 -8.87
N LEU A 418 6.18 -6.35 -7.92
CA LEU A 418 7.36 -6.67 -7.12
C LEU A 418 8.28 -7.63 -7.86
N LYS A 419 7.70 -8.70 -8.42
CA LYS A 419 8.43 -9.75 -9.11
C LYS A 419 7.55 -10.38 -10.19
N PHE A 420 8.15 -10.64 -11.36
CA PHE A 420 7.53 -11.41 -12.44
C PHE A 420 8.62 -12.27 -13.08
N TYR A 421 8.44 -13.58 -13.13
CA TYR A 421 9.30 -14.47 -13.90
C TYR A 421 8.56 -15.73 -14.34
N VAL A 422 9.07 -16.33 -15.41
CA VAL A 422 8.54 -17.55 -16.02
C VAL A 422 9.66 -18.59 -16.02
N THR A 423 9.39 -19.81 -15.57
CA THR A 423 10.42 -20.86 -15.53
C THR A 423 10.82 -21.31 -16.94
N ASN A 424 12.07 -21.73 -17.11
CA ASN A 424 12.60 -22.18 -18.39
C ASN A 424 11.91 -23.47 -18.87
N ALA A 425 11.49 -23.49 -20.12
CA ALA A 425 11.48 -24.73 -20.90
C ALA A 425 12.85 -24.88 -21.56
N ILE A 426 13.40 -26.09 -21.49
CA ILE A 426 14.67 -26.49 -22.10
C ILE A 426 14.47 -26.45 -23.63
N ASN A 427 14.72 -25.32 -24.30
CA ASN A 427 15.09 -25.30 -25.72
C ASN A 427 15.57 -23.90 -26.17
N PRO A 428 16.85 -23.74 -26.56
CA PRO A 428 17.41 -22.47 -27.01
C PRO A 428 17.12 -22.10 -28.50
N ASN A 429 16.29 -22.86 -29.23
CA ASN A 429 16.15 -22.76 -30.70
C ASN A 429 14.77 -22.31 -31.23
N LEU A 430 13.93 -21.61 -30.44
CA LEU A 430 12.62 -21.12 -30.93
C LEU A 430 12.75 -19.70 -31.55
N PRO A 431 11.93 -19.30 -32.55
CA PRO A 431 12.03 -18.02 -33.28
C PRO A 431 11.42 -16.78 -32.56
N GLU A 432 11.96 -15.57 -32.83
CA GLU A 432 11.87 -14.32 -32.02
C GLU A 432 10.47 -13.83 -31.62
N ASP A 433 9.42 -14.19 -32.37
CA ASP A 433 8.03 -13.77 -32.08
C ASP A 433 7.30 -14.67 -31.07
N GLU A 434 7.85 -15.85 -30.73
CA GLU A 434 7.29 -16.80 -29.76
C GLU A 434 7.86 -16.62 -28.33
N TYR A 435 8.79 -15.68 -28.15
CA TYR A 435 9.53 -15.44 -26.90
C TYR A 435 8.69 -14.79 -25.78
N CYS A 436 7.48 -14.31 -26.11
CA CYS A 436 6.54 -13.66 -25.20
C CYS A 436 5.21 -14.44 -25.02
N GLY A 437 5.27 -15.78 -25.13
CA GLY A 437 4.08 -16.63 -25.03
C GLY A 437 3.27 -16.43 -23.73
N SER A 438 3.95 -16.20 -22.61
CA SER A 438 3.30 -15.82 -21.35
C SER A 438 3.65 -14.39 -20.97
N HIS A 439 2.64 -13.53 -20.82
CA HIS A 439 2.83 -12.12 -20.46
C HIS A 439 1.76 -11.59 -19.52
N LEU A 440 2.12 -10.55 -18.77
CA LEU A 440 1.26 -9.87 -17.83
C LEU A 440 1.06 -8.41 -18.29
N ASN A 441 -0.16 -8.08 -18.70
CA ASN A 441 -0.55 -6.75 -19.16
C ASN A 441 -1.27 -5.99 -18.04
N ILE A 442 -0.96 -4.70 -17.90
CA ILE A 442 -1.63 -3.77 -16.97
C ILE A 442 -2.45 -2.79 -17.79
N TRP A 443 -3.76 -2.75 -17.54
CA TRP A 443 -4.72 -1.90 -18.24
C TRP A 443 -5.31 -0.86 -17.28
N ASP A 444 -5.28 0.42 -17.65
CA ASP A 444 -5.98 1.50 -16.95
C ASP A 444 -7.47 1.47 -17.35
N GLY A 445 -8.36 1.25 -16.39
CA GLY A 445 -9.80 1.08 -16.63
C GLY A 445 -10.29 -0.38 -16.63
N PRO A 446 -11.62 -0.57 -16.74
CA PRO A 446 -12.24 -1.89 -16.67
C PRO A 446 -12.15 -2.59 -18.02
N MET A 447 -11.46 -3.72 -18.08
CA MET A 447 -11.56 -4.66 -19.20
C MET A 447 -12.77 -5.58 -18.96
N ARG A 448 -13.53 -5.92 -20.00
CA ARG A 448 -14.57 -6.96 -19.92
C ARG A 448 -14.20 -8.07 -20.88
N ILE A 449 -14.37 -9.32 -20.46
CA ILE A 449 -14.47 -10.42 -21.43
C ILE A 449 -15.78 -10.17 -22.17
N SER A 450 -15.74 -9.90 -23.48
CA SER A 450 -16.99 -9.95 -24.24
C SER A 450 -17.46 -11.40 -24.17
N PRO A 451 -18.70 -11.69 -23.71
CA PRO A 451 -19.26 -13.00 -23.91
C PRO A 451 -19.49 -13.14 -25.41
N GLY A 452 -18.49 -13.64 -26.13
CA GLY A 452 -18.72 -14.20 -27.45
C GLY A 452 -19.67 -15.37 -27.20
N CYS A 453 -20.93 -15.18 -27.58
CA CYS A 453 -21.97 -16.18 -27.44
C CYS A 453 -21.46 -17.47 -28.11
N SER A 454 -21.11 -18.48 -27.31
CA SER A 454 -20.67 -19.80 -27.78
C SER A 454 -21.85 -20.77 -27.83
N ASP A 455 -23.06 -20.24 -28.08
CA ASP A 455 -24.26 -21.06 -28.30
C ASP A 455 -24.59 -21.09 -29.78
N ILE A 456 -24.87 -22.30 -30.27
CA ILE A 456 -25.25 -22.68 -31.64
C ILE A 456 -26.45 -21.91 -32.21
N PHE A 457 -27.12 -21.06 -31.41
CA PHE A 457 -28.33 -20.32 -31.79
C PHE A 457 -28.18 -18.78 -31.76
N CYS A 458 -26.99 -18.23 -31.49
CA CYS A 458 -26.76 -16.78 -31.58
C CYS A 458 -26.45 -16.33 -33.01
N ASP A 459 -27.45 -15.70 -33.64
CA ASP A 459 -27.45 -14.81 -34.81
C ASP A 459 -27.25 -15.37 -36.23
N LYS A 460 -28.40 -15.62 -36.87
CA LYS A 460 -28.63 -15.61 -38.31
C LYS A 460 -29.03 -14.23 -38.88
N GLU A 461 -29.06 -13.14 -38.11
CA GLU A 461 -29.61 -11.86 -38.60
C GLU A 461 -28.68 -10.63 -38.55
N ARG A 462 -27.38 -10.80 -38.31
CA ARG A 462 -26.44 -9.65 -38.35
C ARG A 462 -25.17 -9.83 -39.17
N SER A 463 -25.17 -10.77 -40.12
CA SER A 463 -24.08 -11.02 -41.06
C SER A 463 -24.38 -10.45 -42.46
N VAL A 464 -24.60 -9.14 -42.55
CA VAL A 464 -24.53 -8.42 -43.84
C VAL A 464 -23.58 -7.25 -43.70
N GLN A 465 -22.28 -7.56 -43.63
CA GLN A 465 -21.21 -6.84 -44.34
C GLN A 465 -19.86 -7.45 -43.95
N MET A 466 -19.05 -7.74 -44.97
CA MET A 466 -17.64 -8.15 -44.92
C MET A 466 -17.36 -9.66 -44.86
N SER A 467 -17.65 -10.31 -45.99
CA SER A 467 -17.14 -11.61 -46.39
C SER A 467 -15.76 -11.49 -47.06
N ARG A 468 -14.72 -12.08 -46.44
CA ARG A 468 -13.72 -12.97 -47.08
C ARG A 468 -12.52 -13.21 -46.15
N ALA A 469 -12.55 -14.30 -45.40
CA ALA A 469 -11.39 -15.15 -45.13
C ALA A 469 -11.88 -16.46 -44.48
N THR A 470 -11.47 -17.58 -45.06
CA THR A 470 -11.74 -18.96 -44.66
C THR A 470 -10.75 -19.44 -43.61
N SER A 471 -11.21 -19.82 -42.42
CA SER A 471 -10.81 -21.02 -41.65
C SER A 471 -11.39 -20.96 -40.23
N ALA A 472 -11.79 -22.12 -39.71
CA ALA A 472 -12.42 -22.27 -38.40
C ALA A 472 -11.34 -22.37 -37.30
N GLN A 473 -11.05 -21.24 -36.63
CA GLN A 473 -10.33 -21.15 -35.35
C GLN A 473 -10.30 -19.68 -34.89
N SER A 474 -11.04 -19.32 -33.83
CA SER A 474 -10.78 -18.07 -33.07
C SER A 474 -11.49 -18.11 -31.72
N VAL A 475 -10.78 -18.35 -30.60
CA VAL A 475 -10.05 -17.36 -29.79
C VAL A 475 -11.01 -16.41 -29.05
N ILE A 476 -11.12 -16.61 -27.73
CA ILE A 476 -11.61 -15.59 -26.78
C ILE A 476 -10.54 -14.50 -26.73
N VAL A 477 -10.59 -13.57 -27.69
CA VAL A 477 -9.87 -12.31 -27.56
C VAL A 477 -10.73 -11.47 -26.64
N GLY A 478 -10.26 -11.21 -25.41
CA GLY A 478 -10.75 -10.07 -24.66
C GLY A 478 -10.49 -8.82 -25.50
N ARG A 479 -11.48 -8.37 -26.28
CA ARG A 479 -11.40 -7.06 -26.93
C ARG A 479 -11.45 -6.04 -25.81
N PRO A 480 -10.46 -5.13 -25.70
CA PRO A 480 -10.60 -4.03 -24.76
C PRO A 480 -11.88 -3.27 -25.13
N PRO A 481 -12.79 -2.99 -24.18
CA PRO A 481 -13.77 -1.96 -24.41
C PRO A 481 -13.02 -0.68 -24.78
N THR A 482 -13.63 0.20 -25.57
CA THR A 482 -13.07 1.46 -26.10
C THR A 482 -12.48 2.42 -25.04
N ASN A 483 -12.52 2.05 -23.75
CA ASN A 483 -12.19 2.88 -22.60
C ASN A 483 -11.01 2.35 -21.74
N ALA A 484 -10.34 1.25 -22.11
CA ALA A 484 -9.20 0.72 -21.36
C ALA A 484 -7.87 0.93 -22.11
N THR A 485 -6.86 1.51 -21.46
CA THR A 485 -5.54 1.78 -22.07
C THR A 485 -4.45 0.89 -21.51
N LEU A 486 -3.65 0.26 -22.37
CA LEU A 486 -2.50 -0.56 -21.95
C LEU A 486 -1.40 0.34 -21.37
N ILE A 487 -1.07 0.16 -20.09
CA ILE A 487 -0.02 0.91 -19.39
C ILE A 487 1.33 0.22 -19.58
N ALA A 488 1.38 -1.10 -19.32
CA ALA A 488 2.63 -1.85 -19.29
C ALA A 488 2.40 -3.32 -19.65
N ARG A 489 3.43 -3.95 -20.21
CA ARG A 489 3.51 -5.38 -20.51
C ARG A 489 4.78 -5.94 -19.90
N PHE A 490 4.63 -6.97 -19.07
CA PHE A 490 5.73 -7.72 -18.49
C PHE A 490 5.86 -9.06 -19.21
N CYS A 491 7.05 -9.33 -19.72
CA CYS A 491 7.48 -10.63 -20.20
C CYS A 491 8.94 -10.88 -19.82
N ARG A 492 9.46 -12.07 -20.12
CA ARG A 492 10.83 -12.45 -19.75
C ARG A 492 11.90 -11.47 -20.24
N GLU A 493 11.75 -10.95 -21.47
CA GLU A 493 12.78 -10.16 -22.14
C GLU A 493 12.50 -8.65 -22.10
N ARG A 494 11.24 -8.27 -21.87
CA ARG A 494 10.79 -6.88 -21.72
C ARG A 494 9.98 -6.78 -20.44
N ALA A 495 10.67 -6.55 -19.33
CA ALA A 495 10.06 -6.21 -18.06
C ALA A 495 10.40 -4.75 -17.72
N PRO A 496 9.40 -3.87 -17.53
CA PRO A 496 9.61 -2.56 -16.90
C PRO A 496 10.27 -2.72 -15.53
N ARG A 497 10.84 -1.64 -15.00
CA ARG A 497 11.47 -1.67 -13.66
C ARG A 497 10.45 -2.12 -12.61
N THR A 498 10.81 -3.14 -11.84
CA THR A 498 9.99 -3.67 -10.75
C THR A 498 10.39 -3.01 -9.43
N CYS A 499 9.45 -2.95 -8.49
CA CYS A 499 9.71 -2.46 -7.13
C CYS A 499 10.22 -3.58 -6.22
N GLU A 500 11.24 -4.33 -6.66
CA GLU A 500 11.73 -5.53 -5.95
C GLU A 500 12.29 -5.19 -4.56
N HIS A 501 12.85 -3.98 -4.37
CA HIS A 501 13.37 -3.53 -3.07
C HIS A 501 12.29 -3.48 -1.98
N ALA A 502 11.00 -3.38 -2.33
CA ALA A 502 9.92 -3.34 -1.35
C ALA A 502 9.78 -4.68 -0.59
N LEU A 503 10.39 -5.75 -1.08
CA LEU A 503 10.49 -7.05 -0.38
C LEU A 503 11.54 -7.04 0.75
N LEU A 504 12.47 -6.08 0.77
CA LEU A 504 13.51 -5.95 1.79
C LEU A 504 13.02 -5.10 2.98
N ARG A 505 13.41 -5.48 4.21
CA ARG A 505 13.11 -4.68 5.42
C ARG A 505 13.84 -3.32 5.35
N ARG A 506 13.11 -2.22 5.55
CA ARG A 506 13.58 -0.81 5.49
C ARG A 506 13.99 -0.33 4.09
N SER A 507 13.11 -0.48 3.11
CA SER A 507 13.29 0.05 1.75
C SER A 507 12.61 1.41 1.55
N ARG A 508 13.09 2.17 0.57
CA ARG A 508 12.43 3.39 0.08
C ARG A 508 11.09 3.03 -0.58
N ALA A 509 10.18 4.00 -0.67
CA ALA A 509 8.94 3.83 -1.42
C ALA A 509 9.23 3.63 -2.93
N CYS A 510 8.34 2.87 -3.60
CA CYS A 510 8.40 2.65 -5.04
C CYS A 510 8.28 3.98 -5.78
N ALA A 511 9.21 4.27 -6.69
CA ALA A 511 9.15 5.49 -7.49
C ALA A 511 8.02 5.41 -8.54
N ARG A 512 7.65 6.54 -9.15
CA ARG A 512 6.70 6.58 -10.28
C ARG A 512 7.17 5.82 -11.53
N THR A 513 8.46 5.49 -11.61
CA THR A 513 9.03 4.66 -12.69
C THR A 513 8.91 3.15 -12.40
N GLU A 514 8.63 2.79 -11.15
CA GLU A 514 8.55 1.41 -10.65
C GLU A 514 7.10 1.04 -10.23
N SER A 515 6.18 2.02 -10.30
CA SER A 515 4.78 1.91 -9.88
C SER A 515 3.84 2.64 -10.86
N PHE A 516 2.58 2.21 -10.89
CA PHE A 516 1.56 2.69 -11.82
C PHE A 516 0.38 3.24 -11.04
N LEU A 517 -0.11 4.43 -11.40
CA LEU A 517 -1.30 5.03 -10.83
C LEU A 517 -2.38 5.13 -11.92
N SER A 518 -3.56 4.54 -11.68
CA SER A 518 -4.68 4.60 -12.62
C SER A 518 -5.20 6.03 -12.78
N LYS A 519 -5.82 6.33 -13.94
CA LYS A 519 -6.55 7.59 -14.14
C LYS A 519 -7.95 7.54 -13.53
N GLY A 520 -8.57 6.36 -13.55
CA GLY A 520 -9.91 6.08 -13.02
C GLY A 520 -9.92 5.41 -11.64
N ASP A 521 -11.10 4.98 -11.22
CA ASP A 521 -11.36 4.17 -10.01
C ASP A 521 -11.05 2.69 -10.18
N SER A 522 -10.65 2.27 -11.40
CA SER A 522 -10.48 0.87 -11.77
C SER A 522 -9.21 0.63 -12.59
N LEU A 523 -8.63 -0.55 -12.39
CA LEU A 523 -7.44 -1.04 -13.08
C LEU A 523 -7.58 -2.54 -13.29
N THR A 524 -7.22 -3.03 -14.48
CA THR A 524 -7.33 -4.45 -14.82
C THR A 524 -5.96 -5.05 -15.13
N LEU A 525 -5.65 -6.18 -14.51
CA LEU A 525 -4.47 -6.98 -14.82
C LEU A 525 -4.89 -8.15 -15.70
N GLU A 526 -4.17 -8.40 -16.79
CA GLU A 526 -4.41 -9.53 -17.69
C GLU A 526 -3.15 -10.42 -17.74
N LEU A 527 -3.27 -11.63 -17.21
CA LEU A 527 -2.26 -12.69 -17.36
C LEU A 527 -2.66 -13.59 -18.53
N LYS A 528 -1.91 -13.54 -19.62
CA LYS A 528 -2.13 -14.39 -20.80
C LYS A 528 -1.08 -15.49 -20.87
N LEU A 529 -1.52 -16.72 -21.07
CA LEU A 529 -0.69 -17.92 -21.09
C LEU A 529 -0.91 -18.70 -22.38
N THR A 530 0.15 -18.99 -23.12
CA THR A 530 0.08 -19.92 -24.28
C THR A 530 0.20 -21.37 -23.83
N GLN A 531 1.11 -21.65 -22.90
CA GLN A 531 1.35 -22.98 -22.34
C GLN A 531 0.74 -23.10 -20.94
N GLY A 532 0.31 -24.31 -20.55
CA GLY A 532 -0.25 -24.56 -19.24
C GLY A 532 0.78 -24.43 -18.11
N THR A 533 0.36 -23.92 -16.95
CA THR A 533 1.30 -23.60 -15.85
C THR A 533 1.84 -24.83 -15.12
N ALA A 534 1.26 -26.02 -15.32
CA ALA A 534 1.84 -27.27 -14.84
C ALA A 534 3.20 -27.57 -15.51
N LEU A 535 3.35 -27.25 -16.80
CA LEU A 535 4.61 -27.45 -17.53
C LEU A 535 5.51 -26.22 -17.45
N LYS A 536 4.92 -25.02 -17.54
CA LYS A 536 5.64 -23.75 -17.50
C LYS A 536 5.07 -22.82 -16.43
N PRO A 537 5.43 -23.03 -15.16
CA PRO A 537 5.02 -22.16 -14.05
C PRO A 537 5.32 -20.67 -14.30
N VAL A 538 4.33 -19.83 -14.00
CA VAL A 538 4.44 -18.37 -14.05
C VAL A 538 4.25 -17.82 -12.64
N PHE A 539 5.23 -17.05 -12.18
CA PHE A 539 5.23 -16.47 -10.85
C PHE A 539 5.18 -14.96 -10.97
N PHE A 540 4.15 -14.36 -10.37
CA PHE A 540 4.12 -12.93 -10.16
C PHE A 540 3.65 -12.58 -8.74
N LYS A 541 4.13 -11.44 -8.27
CA LYS A 541 3.76 -10.83 -7.00
C LYS A 541 3.70 -9.32 -7.18
N ALA A 542 2.61 -8.70 -6.74
CA ALA A 542 2.37 -7.27 -6.89
C ALA A 542 1.73 -6.66 -5.64
N LEU A 543 1.91 -5.36 -5.45
CA LEU A 543 1.22 -4.57 -4.44
C LEU A 543 0.13 -3.73 -5.11
N TYR A 544 -1.03 -3.66 -4.47
CA TYR A 544 -2.09 -2.74 -4.86
C TYR A 544 -2.57 -1.93 -3.65
N GLU A 545 -2.99 -0.70 -3.90
CA GLU A 545 -3.60 0.18 -2.91
C GLU A 545 -4.68 1.04 -3.57
N PHE A 546 -5.84 1.13 -2.92
CA PHE A 546 -6.89 2.06 -3.30
C PHE A 546 -6.65 3.40 -2.60
N VAL A 547 -6.14 4.38 -3.36
CA VAL A 547 -5.83 5.72 -2.85
C VAL A 547 -7.10 6.55 -2.85
N ASP A 548 -7.52 7.02 -1.67
CA ASP A 548 -8.66 7.91 -1.49
C ASP A 548 -8.23 9.36 -1.74
N LEU A 549 -8.79 9.97 -2.78
CA LEU A 549 -8.57 11.37 -3.15
C LEU A 549 -9.67 12.28 -2.61
N HIS A 550 -10.65 11.74 -1.89
CA HIS A 550 -11.70 12.52 -1.27
C HIS A 550 -11.11 13.49 -0.24
N GLN A 551 -11.55 14.74 -0.31
CA GLN A 551 -11.23 15.76 0.67
C GLN A 551 -12.50 16.56 0.94
N ASP A 552 -12.83 16.72 2.21
CA ASP A 552 -14.03 17.43 2.66
C ASP A 552 -13.87 18.95 2.51
N GLY A 553 -14.96 19.64 2.17
CA GLY A 553 -14.98 21.10 1.97
C GLY A 553 -14.58 21.55 0.57
N GLU A 554 -14.67 22.86 0.33
CA GLU A 554 -14.34 23.46 -0.97
C GLU A 554 -12.85 23.82 -1.03
N ALA A 555 -12.21 23.74 -2.20
CA ALA A 555 -10.78 24.08 -2.33
C ALA A 555 -10.51 25.56 -1.96
N TRP A 556 -9.46 25.80 -1.16
CA TRP A 556 -9.09 27.13 -0.65
C TRP A 556 -7.58 27.37 -0.71
N GLY A 557 -7.16 28.58 -1.08
CA GLY A 557 -5.75 28.99 -1.08
C GLY A 557 -4.87 28.29 -2.14
N ARG A 558 -3.54 28.34 -1.94
CA ARG A 558 -2.53 27.75 -2.85
C ARG A 558 -2.07 26.33 -2.46
N GLY A 559 -2.73 25.67 -1.49
CA GLY A 559 -2.34 24.34 -1.00
C GLY A 559 -3.17 23.19 -1.57
N PRO A 560 -2.58 22.01 -1.86
CA PRO A 560 -3.31 20.87 -2.44
C PRO A 560 -4.40 20.30 -1.51
N CYS A 561 -4.24 20.47 -0.20
CA CYS A 561 -5.15 20.00 0.85
C CYS A 561 -5.87 21.12 1.62
N SER A 562 -5.72 22.38 1.22
CA SER A 562 -6.36 23.50 1.92
C SER A 562 -7.83 23.62 1.52
N ARG A 563 -8.73 23.75 2.50
CA ARG A 563 -10.19 23.63 2.32
C ARG A 563 -10.94 24.72 3.09
N ARG A 564 -12.11 25.12 2.58
CA ARG A 564 -13.04 26.05 3.25
C ARG A 564 -14.38 25.39 3.52
N PHE A 565 -14.97 25.76 4.65
CA PHE A 565 -16.32 25.39 5.09
C PHE A 565 -17.06 26.68 5.42
N ALA A 566 -18.14 26.97 4.70
CA ALA A 566 -18.92 28.19 4.92
C ALA A 566 -20.30 27.81 5.45
N SER A 567 -20.82 28.47 6.48
CA SER A 567 -22.13 28.15 7.07
C SER A 567 -23.26 28.05 6.02
N ARG A 568 -23.24 28.92 4.99
CA ARG A 568 -24.17 28.88 3.84
C ARG A 568 -24.23 27.55 3.07
N SER A 569 -23.20 26.70 3.14
CA SER A 569 -23.17 25.40 2.46
C SER A 569 -23.65 24.25 3.36
N PHE A 570 -24.05 24.55 4.59
CA PHE A 570 -24.60 23.59 5.54
C PHE A 570 -26.13 23.62 5.48
N PRO A 571 -26.79 22.48 5.73
CA PRO A 571 -28.25 22.43 5.80
C PRO A 571 -28.81 23.33 6.91
N GLU A 572 -30.00 23.88 6.69
CA GLU A 572 -30.65 24.91 7.51
C GLU A 572 -31.06 24.42 8.92
N ALA A 573 -31.07 23.10 9.14
CA ALA A 573 -31.21 22.46 10.44
C ALA A 573 -29.84 21.92 10.89
N PRO A 574 -29.44 22.08 12.18
CA PRO A 574 -28.20 21.52 12.68
C PRO A 574 -28.19 20.02 12.40
N PRO A 575 -27.24 19.51 11.60
CA PRO A 575 -27.20 18.09 11.28
C PRO A 575 -26.87 17.32 12.57
N ASP A 576 -27.77 16.42 12.97
CA ASP A 576 -27.50 15.38 13.97
C ASP A 576 -27.22 14.07 13.22
N PRO A 577 -25.97 13.54 13.21
CA PRO A 577 -24.77 14.04 13.91
C PRO A 577 -24.05 15.21 13.19
N PRO A 578 -23.20 15.97 13.91
CA PRO A 578 -22.45 17.11 13.37
C PRO A 578 -21.54 16.70 12.20
N VAL A 579 -21.27 17.63 11.29
CA VAL A 579 -20.49 17.37 10.07
C VAL A 579 -19.05 17.04 10.45
N THR A 580 -18.62 15.83 10.10
CA THR A 580 -17.27 15.37 10.33
C THR A 580 -16.39 15.59 9.11
N PHE A 581 -15.11 15.87 9.35
CA PHE A 581 -14.06 15.93 8.34
C PHE A 581 -12.77 15.35 8.90
N SER A 582 -11.85 14.97 8.02
CA SER A 582 -10.57 14.39 8.45
C SER A 582 -9.40 14.93 7.65
N SER A 583 -8.20 14.74 8.19
CA SER A 583 -6.97 14.99 7.44
C SER A 583 -6.96 14.20 6.12
N PRO A 584 -6.27 14.68 5.06
CA PRO A 584 -6.34 14.08 3.74
C PRO A 584 -5.87 12.63 3.77
N ARG A 585 -6.59 11.73 3.09
CA ARG A 585 -6.21 10.31 3.00
C ARG A 585 -5.35 10.00 1.77
N ASP A 586 -5.05 11.01 0.97
CA ASP A 586 -4.19 10.89 -0.21
C ASP A 586 -2.73 10.70 0.19
N VAL A 587 -2.24 9.48 -0.03
CA VAL A 587 -0.87 9.03 0.24
C VAL A 587 0.17 9.91 -0.45
N PHE A 588 -0.14 10.49 -1.62
CA PHE A 588 0.80 11.31 -2.38
C PHE A 588 1.12 12.66 -1.72
N LEU A 589 0.34 13.06 -0.71
CA LEU A 589 0.61 14.25 0.10
C LEU A 589 1.57 13.99 1.27
N TYR A 590 1.93 12.73 1.52
CA TYR A 590 2.77 12.31 2.65
C TYR A 590 4.13 11.77 2.19
N GLY A 591 4.98 11.44 3.17
CA GLY A 591 6.34 10.92 2.98
C GLY A 591 6.45 9.71 2.06
N ARG A 592 5.53 8.74 2.19
CA ARG A 592 5.46 7.56 1.31
C ARG A 592 5.18 7.91 -0.15
N GLY A 593 4.45 9.00 -0.38
CA GLY A 593 4.21 9.59 -1.69
C GLY A 593 5.37 10.42 -2.25
N GLY A 594 6.42 10.66 -1.46
CA GLY A 594 7.59 11.46 -1.79
C GLY A 594 7.56 12.91 -1.26
N ALA A 595 6.49 13.33 -0.58
CA ALA A 595 6.40 14.65 0.01
C ALA A 595 7.15 14.70 1.35
N LYS A 596 8.10 15.63 1.51
CA LYS A 596 8.83 15.80 2.80
C LYS A 596 8.03 16.62 3.81
N ASN A 597 7.08 17.43 3.35
CA ASN A 597 6.37 18.40 4.15
C ASN A 597 4.96 18.61 3.57
N ILE A 598 3.98 18.74 4.46
CA ILE A 598 2.58 19.00 4.15
C ILE A 598 2.08 20.10 5.08
N SER A 599 1.38 21.08 4.52
CA SER A 599 0.68 22.13 5.25
C SER A 599 -0.73 22.25 4.67
N CYS A 600 -1.74 22.01 5.51
CA CYS A 600 -3.15 22.08 5.14
C CYS A 600 -3.85 23.12 6.01
N THR A 601 -4.55 24.06 5.39
CA THR A 601 -5.34 25.08 6.08
C THR A 601 -6.83 24.83 5.87
N TYR A 602 -7.57 24.65 6.96
CA TYR A 602 -9.02 24.47 6.98
C TYR A 602 -9.66 25.74 7.54
N ARG A 603 -10.35 26.49 6.68
CA ARG A 603 -10.97 27.77 7.03
C ARG A 603 -12.48 27.62 7.22
N PHE A 604 -12.99 28.07 8.36
CA PHE A 604 -14.40 28.03 8.72
C PHE A 604 -14.97 29.45 8.68
N GLU A 605 -16.02 29.67 7.91
CA GLU A 605 -16.66 30.98 7.74
C GLU A 605 -18.12 30.91 8.21
N ALA A 606 -18.39 31.44 9.40
CA ALA A 606 -19.73 31.57 9.95
C ALA A 606 -20.47 32.77 9.35
N ASN A 607 -21.81 32.70 9.31
CA ASN A 607 -22.62 33.86 8.91
C ASN A 607 -22.64 34.91 10.04
N PRO A 608 -23.03 36.17 9.77
CA PRO A 608 -23.20 37.17 10.81
C PRO A 608 -24.14 36.68 11.92
N GLY A 609 -23.69 36.75 13.18
CA GLY A 609 -24.44 36.22 14.34
C GLY A 609 -24.22 34.73 14.63
N GLU A 610 -23.34 34.06 13.90
CA GLU A 610 -22.91 32.68 14.18
C GLU A 610 -21.43 32.63 14.56
N VAL A 611 -21.07 31.65 15.39
CA VAL A 611 -19.69 31.30 15.73
C VAL A 611 -19.39 29.86 15.36
N VAL A 612 -18.09 29.56 15.22
CA VAL A 612 -17.60 28.23 14.89
C VAL A 612 -17.31 27.46 16.17
N ARG A 613 -17.93 26.28 16.33
CA ARG A 613 -17.54 25.27 17.31
C ARG A 613 -16.85 24.11 16.60
N LEU A 614 -15.64 23.79 17.04
CA LEU A 614 -14.80 22.71 16.51
C LEU A 614 -14.60 21.66 17.59
N ARG A 615 -14.74 20.39 17.22
CA ARG A 615 -14.29 19.26 18.04
C ARG A 615 -13.20 18.51 17.29
N VAL A 616 -12.07 18.24 17.94
CA VAL A 616 -10.92 17.56 17.35
C VAL A 616 -10.55 16.35 18.18
N TRP A 617 -10.38 15.19 17.54
CA TRP A 617 -9.98 13.94 18.18
C TRP A 617 -9.01 13.14 17.29
N GLY A 618 -8.40 12.10 17.86
CA GLY A 618 -7.57 11.17 17.12
C GLY A 618 -6.33 11.79 16.47
N VAL A 619 -5.71 12.77 17.13
CA VAL A 619 -4.50 13.46 16.64
C VAL A 619 -3.30 12.51 16.69
N ARG A 620 -2.71 12.21 15.53
CA ARG A 620 -1.56 11.31 15.37
C ARG A 620 -0.32 12.09 14.94
N ASN A 621 0.79 11.89 15.66
CA ASN A 621 2.04 12.63 15.46
C ASN A 621 3.22 11.76 14.98
N GLY A 622 2.96 10.53 14.52
CA GLY A 622 3.98 9.61 14.02
C GLY A 622 5.06 9.21 15.03
N GLY A 623 4.81 9.32 16.34
CA GLY A 623 5.78 8.97 17.39
C GLY A 623 6.89 10.00 17.59
N ARG A 624 6.66 11.24 17.15
CA ARG A 624 7.61 12.36 17.35
C ARG A 624 7.55 12.88 18.78
N LEU A 625 8.65 13.50 19.23
CA LEU A 625 8.78 14.15 20.53
C LEU A 625 8.06 15.51 20.53
N CYS A 626 6.73 15.49 20.43
CA CYS A 626 5.85 16.63 20.64
C CYS A 626 4.68 16.21 21.54
N ARG A 627 4.35 17.05 22.52
CA ARG A 627 3.22 16.83 23.42
C ARG A 627 2.33 18.07 23.55
N SER A 628 1.03 17.88 23.62
CA SER A 628 0.06 18.91 23.99
C SER A 628 0.14 19.16 25.51
N VAL A 629 0.50 20.37 25.90
CA VAL A 629 0.67 20.79 27.30
C VAL A 629 -0.26 21.96 27.57
N HIS A 630 -0.99 21.92 28.68
CA HIS A 630 -1.83 23.06 29.08
C HIS A 630 -0.94 24.24 29.52
N SER A 631 -1.20 25.44 29.01
CA SER A 631 -0.48 26.65 29.44
C SER A 631 -0.85 27.02 30.89
N ALA A 632 0.10 27.58 31.65
CA ALA A 632 -0.20 28.03 33.01
C ALA A 632 -0.94 29.39 33.01
N HIS A 633 -0.81 30.15 31.92
CA HIS A 633 -1.23 31.55 31.78
C HIS A 633 -2.42 31.76 30.84
N SER A 634 -2.82 30.72 30.09
CA SER A 634 -3.95 30.77 29.18
C SER A 634 -4.79 29.48 29.23
N PRO A 635 -6.06 29.52 28.80
CA PRO A 635 -6.91 28.33 28.75
C PRO A 635 -6.59 27.39 27.59
N TRP A 636 -5.58 27.71 26.76
CA TRP A 636 -5.26 26.99 25.55
C TRP A 636 -4.11 25.99 25.73
N TYR A 637 -4.06 25.01 24.84
CA TYR A 637 -2.95 24.07 24.76
C TYR A 637 -1.79 24.64 23.93
N ARG A 638 -0.57 24.38 24.38
CA ARG A 638 0.66 24.63 23.64
C ARG A 638 1.37 23.33 23.30
N CYS A 639 2.14 23.34 22.21
CA CYS A 639 2.99 22.21 21.85
C CYS A 639 4.34 22.32 22.56
N GLY A 640 4.67 21.34 23.41
CA GLY A 640 5.99 21.18 24.02
C GLY A 640 6.89 20.25 23.18
N GLY A 641 8.18 20.55 23.12
CA GLY A 641 9.16 19.78 22.36
C GLY A 641 9.35 20.27 20.94
N ASN A 642 9.45 19.34 19.97
CA ASN A 642 9.68 19.69 18.57
C ASN A 642 8.37 19.60 17.76
N PRO A 643 7.68 20.73 17.48
CA PRO A 643 6.36 20.77 16.86
C PRO A 643 6.42 20.59 15.34
N THR A 644 7.18 19.59 14.89
CA THR A 644 7.28 19.22 13.47
C THR A 644 6.04 18.53 12.93
N ALA A 645 5.14 18.05 13.80
CA ALA A 645 3.84 17.48 13.42
C ALA A 645 2.80 17.97 14.44
N ALA A 646 1.98 18.95 14.06
CA ALA A 646 1.00 19.55 14.96
C ALA A 646 -0.24 20.04 14.22
N VAL A 647 -1.37 20.02 14.93
CA VAL A 647 -2.62 20.68 14.55
C VAL A 647 -2.72 21.97 15.35
N ARG A 648 -2.86 23.11 14.68
CA ARG A 648 -2.92 24.44 15.29
C ARG A 648 -4.25 25.10 14.97
N ILE A 649 -4.84 25.75 15.96
CA ILE A 649 -6.10 26.50 15.81
C ILE A 649 -5.77 27.99 15.90
N PHE A 650 -6.23 28.73 14.90
CA PHE A 650 -6.09 30.18 14.82
C PHE A 650 -7.48 30.79 14.73
N GLU A 651 -7.63 31.91 15.40
CA GLU A 651 -8.81 32.75 15.29
C GLU A 651 -8.51 33.94 14.38
N ARG A 652 -9.48 34.31 13.53
CA ARG A 652 -9.39 35.48 12.65
C ARG A 652 -10.51 36.47 13.01
N PRO A 653 -10.29 37.35 14.00
CA PRO A 653 -11.28 38.35 14.40
C PRO A 653 -11.54 39.39 13.31
N TRP A 654 -10.51 39.76 12.54
CA TRP A 654 -10.56 40.83 11.54
C TRP A 654 -10.58 40.27 10.11
N LYS A 655 -11.34 40.92 9.21
CA LYS A 655 -11.59 40.43 7.84
C LYS A 655 -10.48 40.79 6.82
N ASP A 656 -9.75 41.87 7.04
CA ASP A 656 -8.88 42.48 6.01
C ASP A 656 -7.38 42.20 6.25
N ASN A 657 -6.76 42.91 7.20
CA ASN A 657 -5.34 42.84 7.52
C ASN A 657 -5.18 42.68 9.03
N GLY A 658 -4.64 41.53 9.44
CA GLY A 658 -4.33 41.22 10.84
C GLY A 658 -3.80 39.80 10.92
N ALA A 659 -2.72 39.59 11.67
CA ALA A 659 -2.23 38.25 11.95
C ALA A 659 -3.33 37.44 12.66
N GLY A 660 -3.47 36.16 12.30
CA GLY A 660 -4.40 35.27 13.00
C GLY A 660 -3.92 35.05 14.43
N VAL A 661 -4.84 35.08 15.39
CA VAL A 661 -4.55 34.90 16.81
C VAL A 661 -4.37 33.40 17.09
N PRO A 662 -3.17 32.91 17.42
CA PRO A 662 -2.97 31.51 17.79
C PRO A 662 -3.70 31.21 19.10
N ARG A 663 -4.55 30.17 19.08
CA ARG A 663 -5.27 29.68 20.26
C ARG A 663 -4.59 28.39 20.74
N ASP A 664 -4.81 27.28 20.05
CA ASP A 664 -4.39 25.96 20.51
C ASP A 664 -3.39 25.28 19.59
N CYS A 665 -2.53 24.46 20.18
CA CYS A 665 -1.57 23.59 19.49
C CYS A 665 -1.66 22.17 20.05
N LEU A 666 -2.10 21.24 19.21
CA LEU A 666 -2.31 19.83 19.52
C LEU A 666 -1.28 18.97 18.79
N CYS A 667 -0.51 18.16 19.51
CA CYS A 667 0.45 17.25 18.90
C CYS A 667 0.63 15.90 19.61
N SER A 668 -0.11 15.61 20.68
CA SER A 668 -0.26 14.25 21.22
C SER A 668 -1.73 13.86 21.24
N ASP A 669 -2.03 12.60 21.55
CA ASP A 669 -3.40 12.13 21.71
C ASP A 669 -4.06 12.87 22.88
N VAL A 670 -4.98 13.77 22.56
CA VAL A 670 -5.80 14.50 23.53
C VAL A 670 -7.21 13.93 23.39
N PRO A 671 -7.88 13.53 24.49
CA PRO A 671 -9.29 13.15 24.43
C PRO A 671 -10.13 14.31 23.88
N ASP A 672 -11.25 13.99 23.22
CA ASP A 672 -12.16 14.91 22.51
C ASP A 672 -12.03 16.39 22.93
N TYR A 673 -11.25 17.15 22.16
CA TYR A 673 -10.96 18.55 22.44
C TYR A 673 -12.00 19.44 21.77
N GLU A 674 -12.64 20.33 22.54
CA GLU A 674 -13.65 21.26 22.06
C GLU A 674 -13.16 22.71 22.11
N PHE A 675 -13.27 23.41 20.98
CA PHE A 675 -12.95 24.82 20.83
C PHE A 675 -14.18 25.58 20.30
N THR A 676 -14.51 26.70 20.93
CA THR A 676 -15.55 27.62 20.44
C THR A 676 -14.91 28.98 20.13
N SER A 677 -15.03 29.41 18.88
CA SER A 677 -14.51 30.71 18.44
C SER A 677 -15.36 31.86 18.99
N THR A 678 -14.70 32.98 19.26
CA THR A 678 -15.32 34.29 19.51
C THR A 678 -15.61 35.06 18.22
N SER A 679 -14.86 34.82 17.15
CA SER A 679 -15.03 35.43 15.83
C SER A 679 -15.91 34.59 14.88
N ALA A 680 -16.32 35.21 13.77
CA ALA A 680 -17.02 34.54 12.70
C ALA A 680 -16.10 33.66 11.82
N VAL A 681 -14.76 33.79 11.95
CA VAL A 681 -13.80 33.06 11.11
C VAL A 681 -12.73 32.40 11.97
N ALA A 682 -12.63 31.07 11.85
CA ALA A 682 -11.59 30.26 12.49
C ALA A 682 -10.79 29.50 11.43
N GLU A 683 -9.50 29.25 11.69
CA GLU A 683 -8.59 28.50 10.82
C GLU A 683 -7.94 27.36 11.62
N LEU A 684 -8.03 26.12 11.13
CA LEU A 684 -7.28 24.98 11.63
C LEU A 684 -6.16 24.65 10.65
N LYS A 685 -4.90 24.65 11.11
CA LYS A 685 -3.72 24.32 10.33
C LYS A 685 -3.15 22.97 10.74
N PHE A 686 -2.89 22.11 9.77
CA PHE A 686 -2.22 20.83 9.98
C PHE A 686 -0.89 20.84 9.24
N ASP A 687 0.20 20.85 10.02
CA ASP A 687 1.55 20.98 9.48
C ASP A 687 2.39 19.78 9.92
N VAL A 688 3.00 19.10 8.93
CA VAL A 688 3.97 18.04 9.16
C VAL A 688 5.22 18.29 8.32
N VAL A 689 6.37 18.37 8.98
CA VAL A 689 7.69 18.66 8.37
C VAL A 689 8.60 17.45 8.52
N ASN A 690 9.49 17.18 7.55
CA ASN A 690 10.48 16.11 7.59
C ASN A 690 9.88 14.69 7.70
N MET A 691 8.92 14.35 6.84
CA MET A 691 8.35 13.01 6.74
C MET A 691 9.32 12.02 6.08
N SER A 692 9.30 10.77 6.54
CA SER A 692 10.07 9.66 5.97
C SER A 692 9.29 8.89 4.91
N ALA A 693 9.96 8.05 4.11
CA ALA A 693 9.33 7.25 3.05
C ALA A 693 8.34 6.18 3.55
N VAL A 694 8.26 5.96 4.88
CA VAL A 694 7.30 5.02 5.49
C VAL A 694 6.08 5.75 6.03
N ASP A 695 6.18 7.06 6.22
CA ASP A 695 5.12 7.85 6.85
C ASP A 695 3.98 8.19 5.88
N ASP A 696 2.75 8.01 6.36
CA ASP A 696 1.51 8.29 5.63
C ASP A 696 0.41 8.87 6.55
N PHE A 697 -0.83 8.94 6.04
CA PHE A 697 -2.01 9.42 6.77
C PHE A 697 -2.36 8.60 8.02
N ARG A 698 -1.84 7.37 8.15
CA ARG A 698 -2.00 6.54 9.36
C ARG A 698 -0.99 6.93 10.42
N SER A 699 0.21 7.37 10.02
CA SER A 699 1.21 7.93 10.93
C SER A 699 0.82 9.33 11.43
N PHE A 700 0.34 10.17 10.51
CA PHE A 700 -0.02 11.56 10.79
C PHE A 700 -1.44 11.86 10.34
N GLY A 701 -2.28 12.34 11.24
CA GLY A 701 -3.65 12.71 10.89
C GLY A 701 -4.47 13.15 12.09
N PHE A 702 -5.68 13.59 11.83
CA PHE A 702 -6.67 13.96 12.85
C PHE A 702 -8.06 13.77 12.27
N GLU A 703 -9.04 13.69 13.16
CA GLU A 703 -10.47 13.71 12.83
C GLU A 703 -11.12 14.86 13.60
N ALA A 704 -12.09 15.52 12.97
CA ALA A 704 -12.72 16.68 13.57
C ALA A 704 -14.17 16.83 13.11
N SER A 705 -14.96 17.57 13.87
CA SER A 705 -16.31 17.99 13.49
C SER A 705 -16.48 19.49 13.67
N VAL A 706 -17.36 20.05 12.84
CA VAL A 706 -17.69 21.49 12.84
C VAL A 706 -19.18 21.69 13.02
N GLU A 707 -19.52 22.64 13.90
CA GLU A 707 -20.87 23.11 14.16
C GLU A 707 -20.87 24.65 14.10
N PHE A 708 -21.87 25.25 13.45
CA PHE A 708 -22.09 26.69 13.44
C PHE A 708 -23.19 27.02 14.45
N VAL A 709 -22.82 27.70 15.53
CA VAL A 709 -23.71 27.98 16.66
C VAL A 709 -24.15 29.43 16.59
N ARG A 710 -25.46 29.68 16.68
CA ARG A 710 -26.02 31.04 16.70
C ARG A 710 -25.78 31.69 18.06
N LEU A 711 -25.27 32.93 18.05
CA LEU A 711 -25.12 33.77 19.23
C LEU A 711 -26.42 34.54 19.53
N SER A 712 -26.64 34.81 20.81
CA SER A 712 -27.72 35.65 21.37
C SER A 712 -27.51 37.14 21.07
N SER A 713 -26.26 37.63 21.11
CA SER A 713 -25.88 39.02 20.82
C SER A 713 -24.75 39.11 19.77
N VAL A 714 -24.83 40.12 18.90
CA VAL A 714 -23.82 40.41 17.86
C VAL A 714 -22.96 41.54 18.37
N CYS A 715 -21.65 41.33 18.48
CA CYS A 715 -20.72 42.38 18.90
C CYS A 715 -20.53 43.41 17.78
N ASP A 716 -20.89 44.66 18.07
CA ASP A 716 -20.83 45.79 17.13
C ASP A 716 -19.44 46.47 17.12
N SER A 717 -18.61 46.23 18.15
CA SER A 717 -17.28 46.82 18.27
C SER A 717 -16.24 46.12 17.37
N THR A 718 -15.45 46.90 16.64
CA THR A 718 -14.42 46.37 15.72
C THR A 718 -13.08 46.08 16.39
N HIS A 719 -12.89 46.47 17.66
CA HIS A 719 -11.66 46.32 18.46
C HIS A 719 -10.39 46.59 17.65
N ARG A 720 -10.35 47.76 16.99
CA ARG A 720 -9.27 48.17 16.09
C ARG A 720 -8.92 49.62 16.38
N VAL A 721 -7.64 49.88 16.63
CA VAL A 721 -7.10 51.22 16.92
C VAL A 721 -5.97 51.55 15.95
N PHE A 722 -5.85 52.84 15.62
CA PHE A 722 -4.87 53.38 14.70
C PHE A 722 -4.35 54.73 15.24
N GLY A 723 -3.13 55.09 14.91
CA GLY A 723 -2.54 56.39 15.27
C GLY A 723 -1.07 56.31 15.68
N ALA A 724 -0.35 57.42 15.50
CA ALA A 724 1.08 57.54 15.78
C ALA A 724 1.43 57.28 17.26
N SER A 725 0.51 57.56 18.18
CA SER A 725 0.55 57.14 19.58
C SER A 725 -0.87 57.04 20.12
N GLY A 726 -1.07 56.29 21.20
CA GLY A 726 -2.33 56.25 21.92
C GLY A 726 -2.26 55.40 23.19
N GLU A 727 -3.35 55.41 23.93
CA GLU A 727 -3.53 54.66 25.18
C GLU A 727 -4.78 53.79 25.09
N LEU A 728 -4.65 52.50 25.44
CA LEU A 728 -5.70 51.51 25.47
C LEU A 728 -5.95 51.09 26.92
N ARG A 729 -7.20 51.21 27.37
CA ARG A 729 -7.63 50.78 28.70
C ARG A 729 -8.33 49.43 28.63
N LEU A 730 -7.77 48.42 29.30
CA LEU A 730 -8.36 47.09 29.46
C LEU A 730 -8.89 46.96 30.88
N SER A 731 -10.20 46.75 31.07
CA SER A 731 -10.79 46.62 32.40
C SER A 731 -11.76 45.45 32.51
N TYR A 732 -11.79 44.82 33.68
CA TYR A 732 -12.69 43.71 34.01
C TYR A 732 -13.37 43.95 35.37
N TYR A 733 -14.71 43.87 35.39
CA TYR A 733 -15.53 43.97 36.58
C TYR A 733 -16.66 42.91 36.55
N PRO A 734 -16.63 41.87 37.40
CA PRO A 734 -17.75 40.93 37.54
C PRO A 734 -18.85 41.52 38.43
N PRO A 735 -20.15 41.17 38.24
CA PRO A 735 -20.69 40.17 37.32
C PRO A 735 -20.88 40.72 35.90
N MET A 736 -20.53 39.89 34.91
CA MET A 736 -20.62 40.28 33.49
C MET A 736 -21.91 39.79 32.85
N SER A 737 -22.52 40.64 32.04
CA SER A 737 -23.65 40.33 31.16
C SER A 737 -23.16 39.62 29.89
N GLU A 738 -24.06 38.96 29.15
CA GLU A 738 -23.73 38.31 27.87
C GLU A 738 -23.20 39.32 26.82
N ASP A 739 -23.57 40.59 26.92
CA ASP A 739 -23.06 41.67 26.05
C ASP A 739 -21.61 42.07 26.39
N ASP A 740 -21.17 41.92 27.64
CA ASP A 740 -19.79 42.22 28.06
C ASP A 740 -18.78 41.21 27.50
N ARG A 741 -19.23 40.04 27.01
CA ARG A 741 -18.35 39.02 26.38
C ARG A 741 -17.66 39.55 25.11
N CYS A 742 -18.21 40.59 24.49
CA CYS A 742 -17.61 41.30 23.37
C CYS A 742 -16.33 42.05 23.75
N ASP A 743 -16.25 42.59 24.97
CA ASP A 743 -15.16 43.45 25.42
C ASP A 743 -13.84 42.68 25.65
N PHE A 744 -13.91 41.35 25.76
CA PHE A 744 -12.76 40.45 25.92
C PHE A 744 -12.18 39.94 24.60
N ARG A 745 -12.72 40.38 23.46
CA ARG A 745 -12.09 40.10 22.16
C ARG A 745 -10.73 40.81 22.08
N PRO A 746 -9.75 40.21 21.39
CA PRO A 746 -8.45 40.85 21.21
C PRO A 746 -8.58 42.19 20.48
N TRP A 747 -7.77 43.16 20.87
CA TRP A 747 -7.63 44.46 20.22
C TRP A 747 -6.52 44.41 19.18
N LEU A 748 -6.75 44.94 17.97
CA LEU A 748 -5.72 45.10 16.94
C LEU A 748 -5.22 46.54 16.91
N ILE A 749 -3.90 46.70 17.02
CA ILE A 749 -3.20 47.96 16.83
C ILE A 749 -2.52 47.88 15.46
N ASP A 750 -2.99 48.70 14.52
CA ASP A 750 -2.45 48.74 13.17
C ASP A 750 -1.53 49.96 12.98
N PRO A 751 -0.28 49.77 12.52
CA PRO A 751 0.57 50.87 12.14
C PRO A 751 0.25 51.39 10.74
N ALA A 752 0.65 52.63 10.46
CA ALA A 752 0.70 53.14 9.11
C ALA A 752 1.64 52.29 8.20
N PRO A 753 1.39 52.22 6.88
CA PRO A 753 2.21 51.43 5.96
C PRO A 753 3.69 51.78 6.07
N GLY A 754 4.55 50.77 6.25
CA GLY A 754 5.99 50.99 6.35
C GLY A 754 6.52 51.40 7.73
N ARG A 755 5.65 51.56 8.74
CA ARG A 755 6.03 51.81 10.15
C ARG A 755 5.98 50.55 11.01
N TYR A 756 6.53 50.63 12.21
CA TYR A 756 6.60 49.57 13.22
C TYR A 756 5.90 50.05 14.50
N LEU A 757 5.55 49.13 15.40
CA LEU A 757 4.91 49.47 16.68
C LEU A 757 5.84 49.16 17.85
N TYR A 758 5.80 50.04 18.85
CA TYR A 758 6.39 49.89 20.17
C TYR A 758 5.29 49.98 21.21
N LEU A 759 5.13 48.96 22.04
CA LEU A 759 4.17 48.93 23.15
C LEU A 759 4.89 48.99 24.48
N GLN A 760 4.30 49.75 25.39
CA GLN A 760 4.71 49.87 26.77
C GLN A 760 3.56 49.42 27.68
N ILE A 761 3.85 48.44 28.54
CA ILE A 761 2.84 47.82 29.41
C ILE A 761 3.43 47.74 30.83
N GLN A 762 2.70 48.22 31.83
CA GLN A 762 3.13 48.13 33.23
C GLN A 762 3.00 46.68 33.74
N GLY A 763 4.09 46.11 34.23
CA GLY A 763 4.12 44.74 34.74
C GLY A 763 5.46 44.05 34.54
N SER A 764 5.47 42.73 34.76
CA SER A 764 6.64 41.89 34.56
C SER A 764 6.41 40.85 33.45
N LEU A 765 7.45 40.59 32.67
CA LEU A 765 7.44 39.57 31.63
C LEU A 765 7.56 38.17 32.26
N ILE A 766 6.70 37.24 31.83
CA ILE A 766 6.87 35.82 32.16
C ILE A 766 7.11 35.01 30.90
N LYS A 767 8.24 34.31 30.88
CA LYS A 767 8.50 33.27 29.89
C LYS A 767 8.20 31.91 30.51
N GLU A 768 7.35 31.15 29.82
CA GLU A 768 7.15 29.75 30.16
C GLU A 768 8.43 28.95 29.83
N PRO A 769 8.79 27.94 30.64
CA PRO A 769 9.98 27.13 30.42
C PRO A 769 9.84 26.28 29.15
N GLU A 770 10.93 26.22 28.39
CA GLU A 770 11.08 25.27 27.29
C GLU A 770 11.14 23.85 27.89
N LEU A 771 10.31 22.94 27.38
CA LEU A 771 10.32 21.55 27.83
C LEU A 771 11.42 20.78 27.11
N ASP A 772 12.44 20.38 27.86
CA ASP A 772 13.52 19.52 27.38
C ASP A 772 13.03 18.11 27.05
N ASN A 773 13.76 17.42 26.16
CA ASN A 773 13.45 16.04 25.74
C ASN A 773 13.27 15.04 26.90
N PHE A 774 14.00 15.23 28.01
CA PHE A 774 13.88 14.40 29.21
C PHE A 774 12.53 14.57 29.93
N THR A 775 12.00 15.80 29.97
CA THR A 775 10.69 16.09 30.58
C THR A 775 9.52 15.57 29.73
N LEU A 776 9.70 15.53 28.41
CA LEU A 776 8.71 15.02 27.45
C LEU A 776 8.57 13.50 27.48
N GLN A 777 9.64 12.77 27.84
CA GLN A 777 9.60 11.31 28.04
C GLN A 777 8.82 10.90 29.29
N ASN A 778 8.74 11.77 30.31
CA ASN A 778 8.07 11.49 31.58
C ASN A 778 6.57 11.83 31.59
N ASN A 779 5.96 11.99 30.41
CA ASN A 779 4.52 12.16 30.24
C ASN A 779 3.87 13.39 30.91
N ILE A 780 4.61 14.47 31.13
CA ILE A 780 4.09 15.67 31.77
C ILE A 780 3.12 16.41 30.83
N THR A 781 1.84 16.54 31.23
CA THR A 781 0.77 17.19 30.46
C THR A 781 0.43 18.61 30.92
N VAL A 782 0.97 19.02 32.06
CA VAL A 782 0.72 20.33 32.69
C VAL A 782 2.05 21.05 32.83
N ALA A 783 2.13 22.28 32.31
CA ALA A 783 3.28 23.14 32.58
C ALA A 783 3.42 23.37 34.10
N PRO A 784 4.65 23.53 34.63
CA PRO A 784 4.83 23.90 36.04
C PRO A 784 4.04 25.18 36.34
N ASP A 785 3.31 25.19 37.47
CA ASP A 785 2.45 26.31 37.83
C ASP A 785 3.30 27.52 38.25
N LEU A 786 3.42 28.49 37.34
CA LEU A 786 4.16 29.74 37.53
C LEU A 786 3.24 30.89 37.99
N ARG A 787 1.99 30.62 38.36
CA ARG A 787 1.04 31.68 38.77
C ARG A 787 1.51 32.45 40.00
N HIS A 788 2.26 31.80 40.90
CA HIS A 788 2.83 32.38 42.11
C HIS A 788 3.90 33.47 41.84
N LEU A 789 4.43 33.55 40.61
CA LEU A 789 5.41 34.58 40.23
C LEU A 789 4.75 35.94 39.89
N CYS A 790 3.42 35.99 39.81
CA CYS A 790 2.68 37.22 39.53
C CYS A 790 1.86 37.64 40.74
N GLN A 791 1.85 38.95 40.99
CA GLN A 791 1.00 39.55 42.02
C GLN A 791 -0.49 39.42 41.67
N THR A 792 -0.82 39.56 40.39
CA THR A 792 -2.18 39.44 39.85
C THR A 792 -2.40 38.06 39.23
N GLN A 793 -3.66 37.60 39.20
CA GLN A 793 -4.07 36.41 38.43
C GLN A 793 -4.41 36.73 36.97
N ASN A 794 -4.59 38.02 36.65
CA ASN A 794 -4.82 38.48 35.28
C ASN A 794 -3.55 38.35 34.43
N ARG A 795 -3.70 38.13 33.13
CA ARG A 795 -2.58 38.08 32.17
C ARG A 795 -2.92 38.93 30.95
N ILE A 796 -1.96 39.72 30.48
CA ILE A 796 -2.07 40.41 29.19
C ILE A 796 -1.26 39.61 28.17
N ALA A 797 -1.91 39.16 27.10
CA ALA A 797 -1.29 38.42 26.01
C ALA A 797 -1.07 39.36 24.82
N VAL A 798 0.19 39.52 24.40
CA VAL A 798 0.55 40.31 23.22
C VAL A 798 1.01 39.40 22.09
N TYR A 799 0.37 39.50 20.94
CA TYR A 799 0.64 38.70 19.75
C TYR A 799 1.44 39.52 18.74
N ALA A 800 2.73 39.21 18.62
CA ALA A 800 3.68 39.90 17.76
C ALA A 800 4.13 39.07 16.55
N GLY A 801 3.21 38.33 15.92
CA GLY A 801 3.46 37.52 14.71
C GLY A 801 4.05 36.12 14.94
N GLY A 802 4.54 35.83 16.14
CA GLY A 802 5.00 34.49 16.55
C GLY A 802 3.88 33.47 16.80
N LEU A 803 4.25 32.19 16.92
CA LEU A 803 3.32 31.08 17.24
C LEU A 803 2.91 31.04 18.73
N SER A 804 3.59 31.78 19.58
CA SER A 804 3.30 31.89 21.02
C SER A 804 3.18 33.37 21.41
N PRO A 805 2.13 33.78 22.13
CA PRO A 805 2.02 35.13 22.64
C PRO A 805 3.06 35.41 23.73
N ILE A 806 3.32 36.70 23.94
CA ILE A 806 4.11 37.21 25.05
C ILE A 806 3.13 37.44 26.21
N PHE A 807 3.31 36.71 27.32
CA PHE A 807 2.47 36.85 28.52
C PHE A 807 3.10 37.84 29.50
N ILE A 808 2.31 38.83 29.89
CA ILE A 808 2.69 39.88 30.82
C ILE A 808 1.81 39.79 32.06
N CYS A 809 2.43 39.89 33.23
CA CYS A 809 1.74 39.98 34.51
C CYS A 809 1.50 41.45 34.85
N PRO A 810 0.27 41.94 34.67
CA PRO A 810 -0.01 43.35 34.81
C PRO A 810 -0.07 43.74 36.29
N ARG A 811 0.46 44.92 36.61
CA ARG A 811 0.32 45.51 37.95
C ARG A 811 -0.78 46.57 37.94
N PRO A 812 -1.57 46.71 39.02
CA PRO A 812 -2.51 47.81 39.14
C PRO A 812 -1.74 49.15 39.26
N PRO A 813 -2.27 50.25 38.72
CA PRO A 813 -1.57 51.55 38.61
C PRO A 813 -1.30 52.28 39.94
N VAL A 814 -1.52 51.62 41.09
CA VAL A 814 -1.46 52.24 42.43
C VAL A 814 -0.10 52.01 43.11
N GLU A 815 0.71 51.05 42.63
CA GLU A 815 2.01 50.71 43.24
C GLU A 815 3.18 51.30 42.42
N GLN A 816 4.08 52.00 43.13
CA GLN A 816 5.02 53.01 42.62
C GLN A 816 6.42 52.43 42.31
N GLU A 817 6.48 51.23 41.70
CA GLU A 817 7.73 50.64 41.19
C GLU A 817 7.62 50.39 39.67
N ASP A 818 8.47 51.08 38.90
CA ASP A 818 8.48 51.16 37.43
C ASP A 818 8.99 49.87 36.74
N ASP A 819 8.36 48.72 36.98
CA ASP A 819 8.56 47.58 36.08
C ASP A 819 7.66 47.76 34.85
N VAL A 820 8.31 48.08 33.73
CA VAL A 820 7.67 48.30 32.44
C VAL A 820 8.16 47.25 31.45
N VAL A 821 7.23 46.60 30.75
CA VAL A 821 7.53 45.67 29.65
C VAL A 821 7.43 46.40 28.32
N GLU A 822 8.50 46.28 27.54
CA GLU A 822 8.62 46.85 26.19
C GLU A 822 8.46 45.75 25.13
N VAL A 823 7.53 45.92 24.19
CA VAL A 823 7.27 44.95 23.11
C VAL A 823 7.33 45.64 21.75
N PHE A 824 8.07 45.05 20.81
CA PHE A 824 8.22 45.57 19.45
C PHE A 824 7.48 44.70 18.43
N SER A 825 6.97 45.33 17.37
CA SER A 825 6.43 44.61 16.20
C SER A 825 7.50 43.76 15.50
N GLU A 826 7.08 42.64 14.89
CA GLU A 826 7.97 41.71 14.21
C GLU A 826 8.77 42.42 13.09
N GLY A 827 10.08 42.17 13.02
CA GLY A 827 10.96 42.78 12.03
C GLY A 827 11.69 44.05 12.50
N TRP A 828 11.38 44.63 13.68
CA TRP A 828 12.15 45.75 14.23
C TRP A 828 13.59 45.33 14.62
N THR A 829 13.75 44.25 15.39
CA THR A 829 15.01 43.81 16.02
C THR A 829 15.87 42.85 15.19
N SER A 830 15.44 42.39 14.01
CA SER A 830 16.07 41.25 13.30
C SER A 830 17.42 41.54 12.60
N GLU A 831 18.01 42.72 12.77
CA GLU A 831 19.27 43.11 12.11
C GLU A 831 20.47 43.30 13.06
N VAL A 832 20.28 43.22 14.38
CA VAL A 832 21.36 43.59 15.34
C VAL A 832 22.33 42.43 15.65
N ASP A 833 22.02 41.17 15.29
CA ASP A 833 22.93 40.04 15.52
C ASP A 833 23.44 39.41 14.21
N GLY A 834 24.21 40.21 13.45
CA GLY A 834 24.76 39.83 12.15
C GLY A 834 25.98 38.90 12.19
N LEU A 835 26.56 38.61 13.37
CA LEU A 835 27.79 37.79 13.47
C LEU A 835 27.57 36.37 14.03
N SER A 836 26.42 36.07 14.63
CA SER A 836 26.18 34.79 15.32
C SER A 836 25.47 33.72 14.45
N ARG A 837 25.17 34.03 13.18
CA ARG A 837 24.18 33.25 12.39
C ARG A 837 24.72 32.13 11.49
N HIS A 838 25.99 31.73 11.59
CA HIS A 838 26.55 30.76 10.65
C HIS A 838 26.65 29.30 11.12
N VAL A 839 26.17 28.94 12.33
CA VAL A 839 26.29 27.53 12.77
C VAL A 839 25.02 26.91 13.38
N LEU A 840 24.02 27.66 13.86
CA LEU A 840 22.88 27.04 14.59
C LEU A 840 21.47 27.58 14.28
N ALA A 841 21.27 28.38 13.22
CA ALA A 841 19.92 28.83 12.86
C ALA A 841 19.17 27.72 12.08
N ALA A 842 18.01 27.30 12.59
CA ALA A 842 17.08 26.45 11.87
C ALA A 842 16.72 27.09 10.51
N THR A 843 16.75 26.29 9.45
CA THR A 843 16.35 26.72 8.11
C THR A 843 14.93 27.32 8.14
N PRO A 844 14.69 28.50 7.55
CA PRO A 844 13.34 29.04 7.46
C PRO A 844 12.45 28.06 6.70
N SER A 845 11.29 27.75 7.26
CA SER A 845 10.28 26.91 6.61
C SER A 845 9.86 27.51 5.27
N LEU A 846 9.57 26.63 4.32
CA LEU A 846 9.18 26.90 2.92
C LEU A 846 7.76 27.51 2.79
N ASP A 847 7.32 28.32 3.76
CA ASP A 847 6.04 29.03 3.77
C ASP A 847 6.21 30.55 3.62
N ARG A 848 7.43 31.02 3.34
CA ARG A 848 7.77 32.44 3.38
C ARG A 848 8.00 33.06 2.01
N PHE A 849 7.06 32.84 1.09
CA PHE A 849 6.95 33.57 -0.18
C PHE A 849 5.53 34.14 -0.29
N ASP A 850 5.35 35.34 0.26
CA ASP A 850 4.57 36.46 -0.27
C ASP A 850 4.21 37.40 0.91
N LEU A 851 4.78 38.61 0.87
CA LEU A 851 4.30 39.87 1.47
C LEU A 851 4.32 40.02 3.01
N GLU A 852 5.05 41.05 3.46
CA GLU A 852 4.97 41.78 4.73
C GLU A 852 4.79 40.97 6.03
N TRP A 853 5.85 40.92 6.83
CA TRP A 853 5.77 40.61 8.26
C TRP A 853 4.64 41.43 8.88
N PRO A 854 3.67 40.82 9.59
CA PRO A 854 2.56 41.57 10.15
C PRO A 854 3.11 42.53 11.20
N ARG A 855 3.13 43.82 10.86
CA ARG A 855 3.62 44.89 11.74
C ARG A 855 2.57 45.31 12.77
N SER A 856 1.34 44.87 12.55
CA SER A 856 0.20 44.98 13.47
C SER A 856 0.44 44.11 14.72
N LEU A 857 0.07 44.63 15.88
CA LEU A 857 0.12 43.91 17.14
C LEU A 857 -1.29 43.71 17.68
N SER A 858 -1.60 42.51 18.16
CA SER A 858 -2.87 42.29 18.85
C SER A 858 -2.68 42.01 20.34
N VAL A 859 -3.59 42.53 21.16
CA VAL A 859 -3.52 42.45 22.62
C VAL A 859 -4.83 41.95 23.20
N GLU A 860 -4.75 41.03 24.16
CA GLU A 860 -5.90 40.44 24.83
C GLU A 860 -5.71 40.40 26.34
N LEU A 861 -6.78 40.69 27.09
CA LEU A 861 -6.82 40.55 28.54
C LEU A 861 -7.44 39.20 28.93
N ILE A 862 -6.64 38.33 29.54
CA ILE A 862 -7.12 37.10 30.18
C ILE A 862 -7.41 37.44 31.63
N ALA A 863 -8.66 37.83 31.90
CA ALA A 863 -9.11 38.28 33.21
C ALA A 863 -9.65 37.13 34.08
N VAL A 864 -9.20 37.08 35.33
CA VAL A 864 -9.65 36.19 36.41
C VAL A 864 -10.16 37.02 37.61
N GLU A 865 -9.52 38.16 37.89
CA GLU A 865 -9.84 39.07 38.99
C GLU A 865 -10.13 40.49 38.49
N THR A 866 -10.83 41.30 39.28
CA THR A 866 -11.11 42.71 38.95
C THR A 866 -9.84 43.53 38.77
N GLY A 867 -9.73 44.27 37.67
CA GLY A 867 -8.57 45.13 37.42
C GLY A 867 -8.77 46.06 36.23
N SER A 868 -8.02 47.16 36.21
CA SER A 868 -7.92 48.08 35.08
C SER A 868 -6.47 48.34 34.75
N TYR A 869 -6.10 48.13 33.49
CA TYR A 869 -4.73 48.20 32.99
C TYR A 869 -4.65 49.12 31.78
N TYR A 870 -3.54 49.85 31.67
CA TYR A 870 -3.29 50.80 30.59
C TYR A 870 -2.12 50.30 29.74
N ILE A 871 -2.28 50.43 28.43
CA ILE A 871 -1.28 50.05 27.43
C ILE A 871 -1.07 51.26 26.53
N THR A 872 0.17 51.71 26.41
CA THR A 872 0.51 52.78 25.47
C THR A 872 1.27 52.20 24.28
N TRP A 873 1.04 52.78 23.11
CA TRP A 873 1.80 52.43 21.90
C TRP A 873 2.37 53.67 21.22
N LEU A 874 3.43 53.45 20.45
CA LEU A 874 4.13 54.44 19.66
C LEU A 874 4.51 53.84 18.30
N GLU A 875 4.22 54.57 17.22
CA GLU A 875 4.69 54.21 15.88
C GLU A 875 6.15 54.61 15.69
N LEU A 876 6.95 53.66 15.24
CA LEU A 876 8.36 53.83 14.94
C LEU A 876 8.61 53.74 13.44
N SER A 877 9.52 54.57 12.94
CA SER A 877 10.07 54.44 11.59
C SER A 877 11.59 54.24 11.64
N ARG A 878 12.10 53.41 10.72
CA ARG A 878 13.55 53.25 10.53
C ARG A 878 14.10 54.48 9.80
N ARG A 879 15.39 54.77 9.99
CA ARG A 879 16.10 55.88 9.32
C ARG A 879 15.81 55.86 7.81
N HIS A 880 15.42 57.01 7.25
CA HIS A 880 15.16 57.11 5.81
C HIS A 880 16.43 56.78 5.00
N PRO A 881 16.32 56.02 3.88
CA PRO A 881 17.41 55.96 2.91
C PRO A 881 17.62 57.35 2.31
N SER A 882 18.83 57.89 2.45
CA SER A 882 19.21 59.13 1.77
C SER A 882 19.08 58.92 0.25
N PRO A 883 18.39 59.81 -0.49
CA PRO A 883 18.26 59.70 -1.95
C PRO A 883 19.58 59.96 -2.70
N ARG A 884 20.71 60.17 -2.00
CA ARG A 884 22.02 60.51 -2.59
C ARG A 884 23.15 59.51 -2.29
N GLY A 885 22.89 58.35 -1.71
CA GLY A 885 23.94 57.35 -1.42
C GLY A 885 23.58 55.95 -1.88
N GLY A 886 24.40 55.38 -2.79
CA GLY A 886 24.30 53.97 -3.17
C GLY A 886 24.67 53.03 -2.01
N VAL A 887 23.97 51.90 -1.96
CA VAL A 887 24.31 50.60 -1.35
C VAL A 887 25.10 50.67 -0.01
N PHE A 888 24.34 50.57 1.10
CA PHE A 888 24.78 50.37 2.50
C PHE A 888 25.27 51.57 3.34
N ALA A 889 24.76 52.78 3.12
CA ALA A 889 24.92 53.89 4.08
C ALA A 889 23.57 54.28 4.74
N LEU A 890 23.31 53.76 5.95
CA LEU A 890 22.24 54.20 6.86
C LEU A 890 22.62 55.55 7.52
N SER A 891 22.74 56.62 6.73
CA SER A 891 23.10 57.97 7.19
C SER A 891 22.00 59.01 6.89
N GLY A 892 20.73 58.62 6.98
CA GLY A 892 19.63 59.57 7.12
C GLY A 892 19.47 59.97 8.59
N GLU A 893 19.76 61.23 8.93
CA GLU A 893 19.45 61.79 10.25
C GLU A 893 17.94 62.06 10.34
N CYS A 894 17.31 61.56 11.39
CA CYS A 894 15.93 61.89 11.72
C CYS A 894 15.90 63.20 12.51
N THR A 895 14.99 64.11 12.14
CA THR A 895 14.82 65.41 12.84
C THR A 895 14.34 65.24 14.28
N HIS A 896 13.50 64.23 14.51
CA HIS A 896 12.91 63.87 15.81
C HIS A 896 13.28 62.42 16.11
N LYS A 897 14.36 62.23 16.87
CA LYS A 897 14.95 60.92 17.16
C LYS A 897 14.82 60.58 18.63
N CYS A 898 14.22 59.43 18.90
CA CYS A 898 14.25 58.79 20.21
C CYS A 898 15.60 58.07 20.36
N SER A 899 16.50 58.54 21.23
CA SER A 899 17.86 58.01 21.27
C SER A 899 17.93 56.63 21.94
N SER A 900 17.04 56.38 22.91
CA SER A 900 16.86 55.11 23.60
C SER A 900 16.38 53.98 22.70
N LEU A 901 15.50 54.28 21.73
CA LEU A 901 14.92 53.30 20.80
C LEU A 901 15.64 53.24 19.43
N ASP A 902 16.62 54.12 19.19
CA ASP A 902 17.24 54.38 17.87
C ASP A 902 16.22 54.52 16.72
N ALA A 903 15.09 55.16 17.01
CA ALA A 903 13.92 55.21 16.15
C ALA A 903 13.47 56.65 15.84
N CYS A 904 12.76 56.82 14.74
CA CYS A 904 12.23 58.11 14.30
C CYS A 904 10.72 58.15 14.54
N ILE A 905 10.25 59.18 15.25
CA ILE A 905 8.85 59.35 15.65
C ILE A 905 8.17 60.44 14.81
N GLU A 906 6.84 60.49 14.86
CA GLU A 906 6.05 61.50 14.16
C GLU A 906 6.36 62.90 14.70
N PRO A 907 6.59 63.94 13.85
CA PRO A 907 6.89 65.30 14.33
C PRO A 907 5.82 65.92 15.23
N ALA A 908 4.57 65.45 15.13
CA ALA A 908 3.46 65.92 15.95
C ALA A 908 3.55 65.48 17.41
N LEU A 909 4.34 64.44 17.71
CA LEU A 909 4.54 63.89 19.06
C LEU A 909 5.81 64.45 19.73
N TRP A 910 6.39 65.53 19.20
CA TRP A 910 7.61 66.11 19.74
C TRP A 910 7.30 67.46 20.37
N CYS A 911 7.50 67.60 21.69
CA CYS A 911 7.11 68.78 22.47
C CYS A 911 5.59 68.98 22.56
N ASP A 912 4.83 67.88 22.65
CA ASP A 912 3.37 67.88 22.78
C ASP A 912 2.87 67.90 24.25
N GLY A 913 3.81 67.87 25.20
CA GLY A 913 3.55 67.92 26.64
C GLY A 913 3.32 66.56 27.29
N VAL A 914 3.40 65.46 26.56
CA VAL A 914 3.29 64.09 27.08
C VAL A 914 4.57 63.33 26.72
N PRO A 915 5.24 62.63 27.66
CA PRO A 915 6.44 61.85 27.32
C PRO A 915 6.05 60.52 26.67
N GLN A 916 6.33 60.34 25.37
CA GLN A 916 6.14 59.07 24.65
C GLN A 916 7.45 58.27 24.50
N CYS A 917 8.59 58.95 24.45
CA CYS A 917 9.91 58.31 24.42
C CYS A 917 10.31 57.76 25.80
N PRO A 918 11.02 56.62 25.88
CA PRO A 918 11.61 56.16 27.15
C PRO A 918 12.50 57.25 27.74
N HIS A 919 12.28 57.58 29.02
CA HIS A 919 12.92 58.70 29.74
C HIS A 919 12.52 60.12 29.31
N GLY A 920 11.42 60.29 28.56
CA GLY A 920 10.83 61.59 28.21
C GLY A 920 11.77 62.49 27.41
N GLU A 921 12.52 61.92 26.46
CA GLU A 921 13.52 62.65 25.67
C GLU A 921 12.91 63.64 24.67
N ASP A 922 11.72 63.31 24.19
CA ASP A 922 10.85 64.12 23.34
C ASP A 922 10.42 65.44 24.01
N GLU A 923 10.20 65.42 25.32
CA GLU A 923 9.75 66.58 26.12
C GLU A 923 10.88 67.31 26.87
N ARG A 924 12.16 66.95 26.62
CA ARG A 924 13.28 67.60 27.32
C ARG A 924 13.33 69.09 26.99
N LEU A 925 13.48 69.89 28.05
CA LEU A 925 13.59 71.35 27.99
C LEU A 925 14.69 71.84 27.03
N SER A 926 15.76 71.05 26.85
CA SER A 926 16.86 71.36 25.92
C SER A 926 16.46 71.27 24.44
N GLN A 927 15.46 70.46 24.09
CA GLN A 927 15.00 70.26 22.70
C GLN A 927 13.73 71.08 22.39
N CYS A 928 12.89 71.34 23.39
CA CYS A 928 11.59 72.00 23.22
C CYS A 928 11.59 73.52 23.47
N SER A 929 12.64 74.08 24.05
CA SER A 929 12.69 75.53 24.31
C SER A 929 13.05 76.34 23.06
N ALA A 930 12.09 77.13 22.56
CA ALA A 930 12.30 78.06 21.43
C ALA A 930 13.42 79.10 21.70
N LEU A 931 13.70 79.40 22.97
CA LEU A 931 14.69 80.39 23.40
C LEU A 931 16.15 79.95 23.13
N MET A 932 16.43 78.64 23.15
CA MET A 932 17.78 78.08 22.93
C MET A 932 18.03 77.64 21.47
N ARG A 933 17.02 77.73 20.60
CA ARG A 933 17.12 77.43 19.16
C ARG A 933 17.56 78.61 18.29
N LEU A 934 17.76 79.79 18.88
CA LEU A 934 18.32 80.94 18.16
C LEU A 934 19.77 80.63 17.76
N PRO A 935 20.07 80.57 16.46
CA PRO A 935 21.43 80.30 16.01
C PRO A 935 22.39 81.34 16.61
N ALA A 936 23.57 80.90 17.06
CA ALA A 936 24.55 81.75 17.75
C ALA A 936 24.87 83.06 17.01
N HIS A 937 24.71 83.09 15.68
CA HIS A 937 24.88 84.30 14.86
C HIS A 937 23.79 85.38 15.08
N TYR A 938 22.55 85.02 15.41
CA TYR A 938 21.50 86.00 15.75
C TYR A 938 21.68 86.55 17.16
N ALA A 939 22.11 85.73 18.12
CA ALA A 939 22.48 86.19 19.46
C ALA A 939 23.69 87.13 19.42
N ALA A 940 24.70 86.81 18.59
CA ALA A 940 25.85 87.69 18.33
C ALA A 940 25.44 88.99 17.62
N ALA A 941 24.49 88.94 16.67
CA ALA A 941 23.98 90.13 16.00
C ALA A 941 23.19 91.05 16.93
N LEU A 942 22.39 90.50 17.86
CA LEU A 942 21.70 91.28 18.91
C LEU A 942 22.69 91.91 19.89
N LEU A 943 23.75 91.20 20.27
CA LEU A 943 24.85 91.76 21.08
C LEU A 943 25.61 92.86 20.32
N ALA A 944 25.86 92.69 19.02
CA ALA A 944 26.51 93.70 18.20
C ALA A 944 25.62 94.95 18.01
N LEU A 945 24.31 94.77 17.79
CA LEU A 945 23.34 95.85 17.67
C LEU A 945 23.17 96.62 18.98
N THR A 946 23.17 95.94 20.13
CA THR A 946 23.10 96.61 21.45
C THR A 946 24.39 97.37 21.74
N VAL A 947 25.56 96.82 21.40
CA VAL A 947 26.84 97.54 21.52
C VAL A 947 26.89 98.77 20.58
N LEU A 948 26.45 98.63 19.32
CA LEU A 948 26.35 99.74 18.38
C LEU A 948 25.36 100.82 18.84
N ALA A 949 24.22 100.43 19.40
CA ALA A 949 23.25 101.36 19.97
C ALA A 949 23.82 102.12 21.17
N VAL A 950 24.57 101.45 22.05
CA VAL A 950 25.26 102.09 23.18
C VAL A 950 26.33 103.09 22.69
N PHE A 951 27.12 102.73 21.67
CA PHE A 951 28.07 103.65 21.07
C PHE A 951 27.40 104.85 20.38
N ALA A 952 26.26 104.64 19.70
CA ALA A 952 25.47 105.72 19.10
C ALA A 952 24.90 106.66 20.15
N VAL A 953 24.39 106.14 21.27
CA VAL A 953 23.90 106.96 22.40
C VAL A 953 25.04 107.76 23.05
N ILE A 954 26.24 107.17 23.20
CA ILE A 954 27.44 107.88 23.70
C ILE A 954 27.87 109.00 22.73
N ALA A 955 27.80 108.76 21.41
CA ALA A 955 28.11 109.74 20.39
C ALA A 955 27.09 110.91 20.36
N VAL A 956 25.80 110.60 20.48
CA VAL A 956 24.72 111.60 20.57
C VAL A 956 24.85 112.42 21.86
N MET A 957 25.16 111.80 23.01
CA MET A 957 25.41 112.53 24.26
C MET A 957 26.65 113.45 24.20
N ARG A 958 27.72 113.05 23.49
CA ARG A 958 28.89 113.92 23.25
C ARG A 958 28.62 115.06 22.26
N SER A 959 27.77 114.83 21.25
CA SER A 959 27.31 115.85 20.28
C SER A 959 26.36 116.88 20.94
N CYS A 960 25.42 116.43 21.77
CA CYS A 960 24.47 117.29 22.50
C CYS A 960 25.12 118.13 23.62
N ARG A 961 26.27 117.71 24.17
CA ARG A 961 27.07 118.54 25.11
C ARG A 961 27.89 119.64 24.43
N ARG A 962 28.22 119.53 23.14
CA ARG A 962 28.98 120.57 22.37
C ARG A 962 28.09 121.62 21.70
N ARG A 963 26.79 121.39 21.50
CA ARG A 963 25.85 122.34 20.88
C ARG A 963 25.04 123.21 21.84
N ARG A 964 25.24 123.10 23.16
CA ARG A 964 24.50 123.87 24.19
C ARG A 964 25.03 125.29 24.50
N SER A 965 26.07 125.79 23.81
CA SER A 965 26.62 127.14 24.09
C SER A 965 26.44 128.20 23.00
N ALA A 966 25.67 127.96 21.92
CA ALA A 966 25.66 128.86 20.75
C ALA A 966 24.28 129.24 20.18
N PHE A 967 23.16 128.94 20.84
CA PHE A 967 21.83 129.23 20.28
C PHE A 967 20.86 129.80 21.33
N GLN A 968 21.38 130.69 22.17
CA GLN A 968 20.62 131.45 23.16
C GLN A 968 20.49 132.92 22.71
N GLN A 969 20.09 133.15 21.45
CA GLN A 969 19.73 134.47 20.94
C GLN A 969 19.04 134.31 19.58
N ARG A 970 17.90 134.99 19.42
CA ARG A 970 17.04 135.11 18.22
C ARG A 970 16.00 134.01 18.04
N LEU A 971 14.79 134.24 18.54
CA LEU A 971 13.63 134.87 17.84
C LEU A 971 12.63 133.72 17.62
N LYS A 972 11.61 133.51 18.46
CA LYS A 972 10.46 134.39 18.75
C LYS A 972 9.82 134.88 17.44
N SER A 973 8.58 134.46 17.23
CA SER A 973 7.56 134.92 16.26
C SER A 973 7.27 134.03 15.04
N LEU A 974 5.95 133.86 14.83
CA LEU A 974 5.20 133.47 13.61
C LEU A 974 5.09 131.95 13.37
N SER A 975 3.95 131.26 13.49
CA SER A 975 2.51 131.49 13.16
C SER A 975 2.19 131.52 11.67
N SER A 976 1.29 130.60 11.27
CA SER A 976 0.43 130.55 10.06
C SER A 976 1.18 130.42 8.73
N ASP A 977 0.69 129.83 7.65
CA ASP A 977 -0.48 129.02 7.31
C ASP A 977 -0.24 128.63 5.84
N THR A 978 -0.81 127.50 5.40
CA THR A 978 -1.21 127.21 3.99
C THR A 978 -0.12 127.21 2.90
N ALA A 979 -0.19 126.45 1.82
CA ALA A 979 -0.88 125.26 1.36
C ALA A 979 -0.12 124.86 0.07
N ILE A 980 -0.26 123.68 -0.53
CA ILE A 980 -1.24 123.39 -1.60
C ILE A 980 -0.51 122.45 -2.60
N PHE A 981 -1.29 121.55 -3.22
CA PHE A 981 -1.07 120.69 -4.40
C PHE A 981 -0.23 119.42 -4.21
N ASP A 982 -0.87 118.25 -4.18
CA ASP A 982 -1.54 117.49 -5.28
C ASP A 982 -0.51 116.60 -6.01
N GLU A 983 -0.81 115.40 -6.48
CA GLU A 983 -2.00 114.55 -6.53
C GLU A 983 -1.50 113.21 -7.12
N LYS A 984 -2.32 112.16 -6.96
CA LYS A 984 -2.51 111.03 -7.89
C LYS A 984 -1.39 109.99 -8.04
N GLU A 985 -1.65 108.70 -8.24
CA GLU A 985 -2.85 107.85 -8.36
C GLU A 985 -2.28 106.40 -8.31
N VAL A 986 -2.77 105.38 -7.57
CA VAL A 986 -4.07 104.68 -7.55
C VAL A 986 -4.07 103.39 -8.39
N ILE A 987 -4.43 102.30 -7.70
CA ILE A 987 -5.17 101.07 -8.09
C ILE A 987 -4.48 100.05 -9.03
N CYS A 988 -4.14 98.88 -8.47
CA CYS A 988 -5.00 97.68 -8.44
C CYS A 988 -4.61 96.82 -7.23
#